data_AF-A0AAE9YHV4-F1
#
_entry.id   AF-A0AAE9YHV4-F1
#
_cell.length_a   1.000
_cell.length_b   1.000
_cell.length_c   1.000
_cell.angle_alpha   90.00
_cell.angle_beta   90.00
_cell.angle_gamma   90.00
#
_symmetry.space_group_name_H-M   'P 1'
#
loop_
_entity.id
_entity.type
_entity.pdbx_description
1 polymer ?
#
loop_
_entity_poly.entity_id
_entity_poly.type
_entity_poly.pdbx_seq_one_letter_code
_entity_poly.pdbx_strand_id
1 'polypeptide(L)'
;MASYKTPDVYVEEISIFPPSVAQVETAIPAFIGYTQKAKRNTERDLLLKPTEVTSLPEYNLLFGEAPPINVDNVNLDENFAVADSQMTSKFYMYDAIRLFFKNGGGKCYIVSVGVFEENSDGPVRTDFDSGLAALKKQDEPTMILFPDAVNLDAGNFYGLQKQALVQCKDLQDRVCIFDLQEEIEPADTYDWKGLVYEAFRNNIGMNNLKYGAAYTPWLKTNLPISVHYRDIRGKVKRAGIELSMKGLVPDPQVDATVDSLDQAVDDKDTVDSGLETLRGDQATINKKFTKLLDEFKKSSTANNYKALYNFIYDIALQVNNWYVGGAALKNPLMVTQISSLVKDSLKGSLTKLISYDIAADAALTSSYKLHDVAKYTDFMDTDDWGKIFKTTPPAAADAAKLFGDGNNTAKQLNSLSKIIEVFAEVIVPITEILSAAKKHETTQEDTLYDSHPIYKNIVRAIGASLTTIPPSGAMAGIYAMVDSTRGVWKAPANVSVNGVVGLNRQIDFFDQETLNVDVNSGKSINCIRAFTGRGMMVWGARTLAGNDNEWRYISVRRFFNMVEESVKKSTYWAVFEPNDANTWIKVKAMIENFLTLQWRDGALQGATTKQAFFVNVGLGTTMTAMDILEGRMIVEIGMAVVRPAEFIILRFSHKMPEA
;
A
#
# COMPACT_ATOMS: atom_id res chain seq x y z
N MET A 1 -5.74 52.18 -12.04
CA MET A 1 -5.13 53.41 -11.48
C MET A 1 -6.14 54.06 -10.56
N ALA A 2 -5.75 54.37 -9.32
CA ALA A 2 -6.61 55.14 -8.42
C ALA A 2 -6.93 56.51 -9.04
N SER A 3 -8.20 56.91 -9.02
CA SER A 3 -8.63 58.21 -9.54
C SER A 3 -8.55 59.24 -8.41
N TYR A 4 -7.51 60.07 -8.46
CA TYR A 4 -7.31 61.16 -7.51
C TYR A 4 -8.26 62.32 -7.82
N LYS A 5 -9.10 62.70 -6.86
CA LYS A 5 -10.17 63.70 -7.05
C LYS A 5 -9.88 65.08 -6.47
N THR A 6 -8.74 65.27 -5.80
CA THR A 6 -8.35 66.54 -5.19
C THR A 6 -6.88 66.84 -5.46
N PRO A 7 -6.49 68.11 -5.66
CA PRO A 7 -5.08 68.48 -5.77
C PRO A 7 -4.42 68.40 -4.38
N ASP A 8 -3.64 67.35 -4.13
CA ASP A 8 -2.80 67.19 -2.94
C ASP A 8 -1.61 66.25 -3.25
N VAL A 9 -0.63 66.15 -2.34
CA VAL A 9 0.49 65.20 -2.44
C VAL A 9 0.06 63.82 -1.92
N TYR A 10 -0.04 62.85 -2.83
CA TYR A 10 -0.35 61.46 -2.48
C TYR A 10 0.93 60.64 -2.37
N VAL A 11 1.09 59.91 -1.26
CA VAL A 11 2.12 58.88 -1.09
C VAL A 11 1.43 57.53 -1.21
N GLU A 12 1.63 56.83 -2.33
CA GLU A 12 1.23 55.44 -2.48
C GLU A 12 2.40 54.53 -2.14
N GLU A 13 2.19 53.63 -1.18
CA GLU A 13 3.12 52.54 -0.92
C GLU A 13 2.86 51.44 -1.95
N ILE A 14 3.45 51.58 -3.14
CA ILE A 14 3.44 50.52 -4.14
C ILE A 14 4.34 49.41 -3.59
N SER A 15 3.77 48.26 -3.23
CA SER A 15 4.57 47.08 -2.93
C SER A 15 5.33 46.68 -4.21
N ILE A 16 6.62 47.03 -4.26
CA ILE A 16 7.52 46.79 -5.39
C ILE A 16 8.11 45.38 -5.32
N PHE A 17 7.90 44.66 -4.22
CA PHE A 17 8.37 43.29 -4.10
C PHE A 17 7.56 42.41 -5.04
N PRO A 18 8.19 41.81 -6.06
CA PRO A 18 7.49 40.83 -6.88
C PRO A 18 7.04 39.68 -5.96
N PRO A 19 5.86 39.08 -6.22
CA PRO A 19 5.49 37.84 -5.56
C PRO A 19 6.63 36.82 -5.70
N SER A 20 6.88 36.03 -4.67
CA SER A 20 7.98 35.07 -4.64
C SER A 20 7.53 33.70 -5.10
N VAL A 21 8.39 32.97 -5.83
CA VAL A 21 8.16 31.53 -6.06
C VAL A 21 8.41 30.79 -4.76
N ALA A 22 7.40 30.08 -4.25
CA ALA A 22 7.57 29.14 -3.16
C ALA A 22 8.08 27.81 -3.72
N GLN A 23 9.16 27.29 -3.15
CA GLN A 23 9.68 25.98 -3.52
C GLN A 23 8.73 24.88 -3.04
N VAL A 24 8.37 23.96 -3.94
CA VAL A 24 7.60 22.76 -3.57
C VAL A 24 8.48 21.71 -2.90
N GLU A 25 7.86 20.85 -2.09
CA GLU A 25 8.53 19.67 -1.54
C GLU A 25 9.02 18.73 -2.66
N THR A 26 10.18 18.12 -2.48
CA THR A 26 10.90 17.42 -3.58
C THR A 26 10.92 15.91 -3.45
N ALA A 27 10.64 15.38 -2.26
CA ALA A 27 10.81 13.96 -1.94
C ALA A 27 9.63 13.38 -1.15
N ILE A 28 8.42 13.46 -1.73
CA ILE A 28 7.23 12.82 -1.19
C ILE A 28 6.91 11.58 -2.05
N PRO A 29 7.32 10.37 -1.64
CA PRO A 29 6.98 9.15 -2.36
C PRO A 29 5.54 8.73 -2.14
N ALA A 30 4.94 8.17 -3.19
CA ALA A 30 3.72 7.40 -3.13
C ALA A 30 4.05 5.90 -3.27
N PHE A 31 3.74 5.17 -2.22
CA PHE A 31 3.80 3.71 -2.17
C PHE A 31 2.46 3.17 -2.67
N ILE A 32 2.48 2.37 -3.74
CA ILE A 32 1.28 1.69 -4.26
C ILE A 32 1.44 0.18 -4.04
N GLY A 33 0.54 -0.41 -3.27
CA GLY A 33 0.63 -1.82 -2.87
C GLY A 33 -0.50 -2.27 -1.95
N TYR A 34 -0.42 -3.51 -1.50
CA TYR A 34 -1.36 -4.17 -0.62
C TYR A 34 -1.02 -3.87 0.85
N THR A 35 -2.05 -3.77 1.67
CA THR A 35 -1.92 -3.48 3.11
C THR A 35 -2.73 -4.49 3.92
N GLN A 36 -2.54 -4.54 5.24
CA GLN A 36 -3.32 -5.45 6.09
C GLN A 36 -4.77 -4.97 6.24
N LYS A 37 -4.93 -3.65 6.31
CA LYS A 37 -6.22 -2.96 6.39
C LYS A 37 -6.09 -1.63 5.66
N ALA A 38 -7.20 -0.93 5.52
CA ALA A 38 -7.22 0.43 4.97
C ALA A 38 -8.33 1.22 5.67
N LYS A 39 -8.11 1.56 6.95
CA LYS A 39 -9.16 2.04 7.85
C LYS A 39 -8.73 3.28 8.65
N ARG A 40 -9.55 4.32 8.59
CA ARG A 40 -9.52 5.47 9.52
C ARG A 40 -10.70 5.44 10.48
N ASN A 41 -11.92 5.41 9.95
CA ASN A 41 -13.15 5.38 10.73
C ASN A 41 -13.92 4.08 10.51
N THR A 42 -14.09 3.67 9.26
CA THR A 42 -14.84 2.46 8.87
C THR A 42 -13.98 1.53 8.04
N GLU A 43 -14.28 0.23 8.04
CA GLU A 43 -13.53 -0.75 7.24
C GLU A 43 -13.39 -0.32 5.77
N ARG A 44 -12.16 -0.38 5.27
CA ARG A 44 -11.77 -0.05 3.89
C ARG A 44 -12.07 1.38 3.44
N ASP A 45 -12.31 2.33 4.34
CA ASP A 45 -12.57 3.73 3.97
C ASP A 45 -11.38 4.44 3.31
N LEU A 46 -10.16 3.93 3.50
CA LEU A 46 -8.93 4.41 2.87
C LEU A 46 -8.53 3.63 1.60
N LEU A 47 -9.28 2.58 1.23
CA LEU A 47 -8.96 1.78 0.03
C LEU A 47 -9.03 2.67 -1.23
N LEU A 48 -8.00 2.59 -2.09
CA LEU A 48 -7.84 3.42 -3.29
C LEU A 48 -7.94 4.94 -3.02
N LYS A 49 -7.70 5.37 -1.78
CA LYS A 49 -7.57 6.78 -1.41
C LYS A 49 -6.14 7.03 -0.98
N PRO A 50 -5.35 7.73 -1.82
CA PRO A 50 -4.02 8.16 -1.42
C PRO A 50 -4.09 8.90 -0.09
N THR A 51 -3.40 8.38 0.91
CA THR A 51 -3.44 8.89 2.27
C THR A 51 -2.04 9.24 2.71
N GLU A 52 -1.87 10.46 3.19
CA GLU A 52 -0.61 10.92 3.76
C GLU A 52 -0.32 10.18 5.08
N VAL A 53 0.95 9.80 5.24
CA VAL A 53 1.50 9.21 6.45
C VAL A 53 2.86 9.85 6.73
N THR A 54 3.10 10.17 8.00
CA THR A 54 4.32 10.86 8.44
C THR A 54 5.24 9.96 9.27
N SER A 55 4.75 8.81 9.75
CA SER A 55 5.50 7.90 10.60
C SER A 55 5.03 6.45 10.50
N LEU A 56 5.90 5.50 10.86
CA LEU A 56 5.54 4.08 10.89
C LEU A 56 4.39 3.76 11.87
N PRO A 57 4.31 4.32 13.10
CA PRO A 57 3.15 4.09 13.97
C PRO A 57 1.82 4.55 13.36
N GLU A 58 1.83 5.68 12.65
CA GLU A 58 0.66 6.16 11.90
C GLU A 58 0.30 5.21 10.75
N TYR A 59 1.30 4.69 10.03
CA TYR A 59 1.07 3.62 9.05
C TYR A 59 0.38 2.41 9.69
N ASN A 60 0.89 1.89 10.81
CA ASN A 60 0.33 0.71 11.46
C ASN A 60 -1.11 0.94 11.95
N LEU A 61 -1.41 2.16 12.41
CA LEU A 61 -2.75 2.53 12.82
C LEU A 61 -3.75 2.45 11.64
N LEU A 62 -3.38 2.99 10.48
CA LEU A 62 -4.28 3.13 9.33
C LEU A 62 -4.29 1.92 8.39
N PHE A 63 -3.12 1.32 8.17
CA PHE A 63 -2.86 0.29 7.15
C PHE A 63 -2.44 -1.07 7.72
N GLY A 64 -2.08 -1.12 8.99
CA GLY A 64 -1.72 -2.34 9.71
C GLY A 64 -0.28 -2.77 9.50
N GLU A 65 0.01 -4.03 9.78
CA GLU A 65 1.36 -4.57 9.91
C GLU A 65 1.77 -5.45 8.71
N ALA A 66 2.85 -6.22 8.89
CA ALA A 66 3.40 -7.11 7.87
C ALA A 66 2.36 -8.17 7.42
N PRO A 67 2.42 -8.61 6.17
CA PRO A 67 1.72 -9.83 5.76
C PRO A 67 2.23 -11.04 6.55
N PRO A 68 1.38 -12.06 6.80
CA PRO A 68 1.84 -13.36 7.26
C PRO A 68 2.86 -13.92 6.28
N ILE A 69 3.91 -14.56 6.79
CA ILE A 69 4.94 -15.13 5.93
C ILE A 69 4.66 -16.60 5.74
N ASN A 70 4.77 -17.04 4.48
CA ASN A 70 4.73 -18.45 4.22
C ASN A 70 6.10 -19.05 4.51
N VAL A 71 6.22 -19.71 5.66
CA VAL A 71 7.35 -20.60 5.92
C VAL A 71 7.13 -21.86 5.12
N ASP A 72 8.04 -22.24 4.23
CA ASP A 72 7.90 -23.44 3.39
C ASP A 72 8.43 -24.69 4.11
N ASN A 73 9.55 -24.54 4.82
CA ASN A 73 10.16 -25.59 5.62
C ASN A 73 11.06 -24.98 6.71
N VAL A 74 11.15 -25.64 7.86
CA VAL A 74 12.11 -25.36 8.93
C VAL A 74 12.85 -26.65 9.25
N ASN A 75 14.15 -26.72 8.93
CA ASN A 75 14.99 -27.87 9.24
C ASN A 75 15.76 -27.65 10.54
N LEU A 76 15.64 -28.57 11.49
CA LEU A 76 16.37 -28.57 12.75
C LEU A 76 17.61 -29.47 12.71
N ASP A 77 18.66 -29.06 13.41
CA ASP A 77 19.88 -29.86 13.62
C ASP A 77 19.71 -30.93 14.74
N GLU A 78 20.81 -31.60 15.07
CA GLU A 78 20.82 -32.63 16.13
C GLU A 78 20.47 -32.07 17.54
N ASN A 79 20.68 -30.77 17.75
CA ASN A 79 20.46 -30.06 19.00
C ASN A 79 19.12 -29.28 19.02
N PHE A 80 18.23 -29.51 18.06
CA PHE A 80 16.97 -28.77 17.88
C PHE A 80 17.15 -27.26 17.62
N ALA A 81 18.32 -26.85 17.13
CA ALA A 81 18.53 -25.50 16.61
C ALA A 81 18.09 -25.43 15.14
N VAL A 82 17.61 -24.27 14.70
CA VAL A 82 17.25 -24.05 13.28
C VAL A 82 18.53 -24.06 12.45
N ALA A 83 18.66 -25.06 11.58
CA ALA A 83 19.78 -25.21 10.66
C ALA A 83 19.52 -24.47 9.34
N ASP A 84 18.28 -24.54 8.86
CA ASP A 84 17.84 -23.95 7.60
C ASP A 84 16.34 -23.65 7.67
N SER A 85 15.92 -22.56 7.01
CA SER A 85 14.51 -22.17 6.92
C SER A 85 14.25 -21.47 5.59
N GLN A 86 13.24 -21.93 4.86
CA GLN A 86 12.80 -21.30 3.62
C GLN A 86 11.53 -20.50 3.86
N MET A 87 11.54 -19.24 3.44
CA MET A 87 10.44 -18.30 3.65
C MET A 87 10.14 -17.56 2.36
N THR A 88 8.87 -17.50 1.99
CA THR A 88 8.40 -16.73 0.85
C THR A 88 7.40 -15.67 1.31
N SER A 89 7.61 -14.43 0.85
CA SER A 89 6.62 -13.35 1.00
C SER A 89 6.03 -12.99 -0.36
N LYS A 90 4.70 -12.79 -0.37
CA LYS A 90 3.97 -12.33 -1.55
C LYS A 90 3.88 -10.81 -1.64
N PHE A 91 4.07 -10.11 -0.52
CA PHE A 91 3.92 -8.66 -0.42
C PHE A 91 5.09 -8.05 0.38
N TYR A 92 5.66 -6.95 -0.11
CA TYR A 92 6.82 -6.24 0.42
C TYR A 92 6.52 -4.80 0.87
N MET A 93 5.29 -4.32 0.70
CA MET A 93 4.86 -2.96 1.03
C MET A 93 5.26 -2.50 2.43
N TYR A 94 4.97 -3.33 3.44
CA TYR A 94 5.27 -3.01 4.83
C TYR A 94 6.78 -2.86 5.08
N ASP A 95 7.58 -3.78 4.56
CA ASP A 95 9.04 -3.75 4.73
C ASP A 95 9.69 -2.62 3.93
N ALA A 96 9.15 -2.29 2.75
CA ALA A 96 9.57 -1.12 2.00
C ALA A 96 9.34 0.18 2.79
N ILE A 97 8.21 0.31 3.50
CA ILE A 97 7.92 1.44 4.39
C ILE A 97 8.87 1.47 5.60
N ARG A 98 9.19 0.31 6.20
CA ARG A 98 10.17 0.24 7.29
C ARG A 98 11.55 0.69 6.83
N LEU A 99 11.99 0.25 5.65
CA LEU A 99 13.26 0.71 5.06
C LEU A 99 13.23 2.20 4.72
N PHE A 100 12.11 2.72 4.21
CA PHE A 100 11.94 4.14 3.92
C PHE A 100 12.22 5.00 5.17
N PHE A 101 11.52 4.74 6.27
CA PHE A 101 11.71 5.50 7.51
C PHE A 101 13.11 5.28 8.12
N LYS A 102 13.67 4.06 8.04
CA LYS A 102 15.06 3.79 8.50
C LYS A 102 16.13 4.52 7.70
N ASN A 103 15.85 4.90 6.46
CA ASN A 103 16.78 5.59 5.56
C ASN A 103 16.51 7.11 5.47
N GLY A 104 15.80 7.69 6.44
CA GLY A 104 15.55 9.13 6.52
C GLY A 104 14.33 9.60 5.72
N GLY A 105 13.39 8.69 5.46
CA GLY A 105 12.07 9.02 4.94
C GLY A 105 11.28 9.92 5.89
N GLY A 106 10.61 10.92 5.33
CA GLY A 106 9.67 11.81 6.02
C GLY A 106 8.23 11.51 5.64
N LYS A 107 7.51 12.53 5.16
CA LYS A 107 6.15 12.39 4.65
C LYS A 107 6.10 11.49 3.41
N CYS A 108 5.12 10.59 3.35
CA CYS A 108 4.82 9.78 2.18
C CYS A 108 3.31 9.59 1.98
N TYR A 109 2.91 9.15 0.79
CA TYR A 109 1.54 8.73 0.50
C TYR A 109 1.45 7.22 0.40
N ILE A 110 0.41 6.66 1.00
CA ILE A 110 0.05 5.25 0.86
C ILE A 110 -1.18 5.15 -0.03
N VAL A 111 -1.07 4.35 -1.08
CA VAL A 111 -2.19 3.95 -1.93
C VAL A 111 -2.41 2.46 -1.74
N SER A 112 -3.28 2.11 -0.79
CA SER A 112 -3.71 0.73 -0.60
C SER A 112 -4.59 0.32 -1.78
N VAL A 113 -4.12 -0.65 -2.56
CA VAL A 113 -4.85 -1.18 -3.73
C VAL A 113 -5.69 -2.41 -3.40
N GLY A 114 -5.41 -3.05 -2.26
CA GLY A 114 -6.11 -4.22 -1.78
C GLY A 114 -5.64 -4.62 -0.39
N VAL A 115 -6.37 -5.55 0.22
CA VAL A 115 -5.99 -6.17 1.49
C VAL A 115 -5.38 -7.54 1.21
N PHE A 116 -4.19 -7.83 1.76
CA PHE A 116 -3.49 -9.08 1.43
C PHE A 116 -4.19 -10.35 1.94
N GLU A 117 -4.99 -10.29 3.02
CA GLU A 117 -5.77 -11.44 3.50
C GLU A 117 -6.86 -11.86 2.53
N GLU A 118 -7.30 -10.95 1.66
CA GLU A 118 -8.31 -11.20 0.62
C GLU A 118 -7.69 -11.53 -0.74
N ASN A 119 -6.36 -11.39 -0.85
CA ASN A 119 -5.60 -11.61 -2.08
C ASN A 119 -4.46 -12.59 -1.80
N SER A 120 -4.79 -13.71 -1.15
CA SER A 120 -3.82 -14.73 -0.74
C SER A 120 -3.02 -15.31 -1.91
N ASP A 121 -3.54 -15.24 -3.14
CA ASP A 121 -2.88 -15.75 -4.33
C ASP A 121 -1.71 -14.86 -4.78
N GLY A 122 -1.71 -13.57 -4.43
CA GLY A 122 -0.65 -12.61 -4.75
C GLY A 122 -1.18 -11.32 -5.38
N PRO A 123 -0.27 -10.43 -5.82
CA PRO A 123 -0.62 -9.16 -6.45
C PRO A 123 -1.32 -9.34 -7.81
N VAL A 124 -2.27 -8.44 -8.12
CA VAL A 124 -3.03 -8.42 -9.38
C VAL A 124 -2.85 -7.10 -10.10
N ARG A 125 -2.62 -7.14 -11.42
CA ARG A 125 -2.32 -5.94 -12.21
C ARG A 125 -3.38 -4.84 -12.14
N THR A 126 -4.65 -5.20 -12.24
CA THR A 126 -5.77 -4.24 -12.27
C THR A 126 -5.87 -3.37 -11.03
N ASP A 127 -5.39 -3.88 -9.89
CA ASP A 127 -5.40 -3.17 -8.62
C ASP A 127 -4.37 -2.03 -8.64
N PHE A 128 -3.18 -2.27 -9.20
CA PHE A 128 -2.17 -1.22 -9.39
C PHE A 128 -2.58 -0.18 -10.43
N ASP A 129 -3.30 -0.57 -11.49
CA ASP A 129 -3.85 0.38 -12.46
C ASP A 129 -4.85 1.33 -11.78
N SER A 130 -5.70 0.78 -10.90
CA SER A 130 -6.63 1.56 -10.07
C SER A 130 -5.90 2.47 -9.09
N GLY A 131 -4.82 1.97 -8.47
CA GLY A 131 -3.95 2.75 -7.58
C GLY A 131 -3.26 3.92 -8.29
N LEU A 132 -2.71 3.70 -9.49
CA LEU A 132 -2.13 4.75 -10.33
C LEU A 132 -3.17 5.81 -10.72
N ALA A 133 -4.36 5.38 -11.13
CA ALA A 133 -5.46 6.28 -11.49
C ALA A 133 -5.93 7.13 -10.29
N ALA A 134 -5.92 6.56 -9.08
CA ALA A 134 -6.21 7.30 -7.84
C ALA A 134 -5.09 8.30 -7.52
N LEU A 135 -3.83 7.89 -7.65
CA LEU A 135 -2.67 8.74 -7.40
C LEU A 135 -2.56 9.91 -8.38
N LYS A 136 -2.98 9.73 -9.64
CA LYS A 136 -2.96 10.78 -10.68
C LYS A 136 -3.74 12.04 -10.29
N LYS A 137 -4.71 11.92 -9.37
CA LYS A 137 -5.54 13.03 -8.88
C LYS A 137 -4.89 13.79 -7.72
N GLN A 138 -3.76 13.31 -7.20
CA GLN A 138 -3.03 13.92 -6.11
C GLN A 138 -1.81 14.66 -6.62
N ASP A 139 -1.63 15.87 -6.14
CA ASP A 139 -0.66 16.84 -6.67
C ASP A 139 0.69 16.82 -5.93
N GLU A 140 0.70 16.50 -4.63
CA GLU A 140 1.93 16.47 -3.82
C GLU A 140 2.94 15.35 -4.14
N PRO A 141 2.54 14.13 -4.52
CA PRO A 141 3.49 13.03 -4.72
C PRO A 141 4.52 13.29 -5.83
N THR A 142 5.81 13.27 -5.48
CA THR A 142 6.92 13.51 -6.42
C THR A 142 7.64 12.22 -6.84
N MET A 143 7.35 11.10 -6.19
CA MET A 143 7.91 9.78 -6.54
C MET A 143 6.84 8.71 -6.54
N ILE A 144 6.95 7.71 -7.43
CA ILE A 144 6.08 6.54 -7.48
C ILE A 144 6.91 5.28 -7.32
N LEU A 145 6.48 4.35 -6.46
CA LEU A 145 7.07 3.03 -6.36
C LEU A 145 6.02 1.93 -6.10
N PHE A 146 6.39 0.69 -6.44
CA PHE A 146 5.50 -0.48 -6.42
C PHE A 146 6.19 -1.69 -5.75
N PRO A 147 6.39 -1.68 -4.42
CA PRO A 147 7.13 -2.73 -3.74
C PRO A 147 6.59 -4.15 -4.01
N ASP A 148 5.27 -4.31 -4.07
CA ASP A 148 4.61 -5.62 -4.24
C ASP A 148 4.58 -6.08 -5.69
N ALA A 149 4.69 -5.17 -6.65
CA ALA A 149 4.48 -5.49 -8.07
C ALA A 149 5.55 -6.42 -8.64
N VAL A 150 6.70 -6.56 -7.96
CA VAL A 150 7.78 -7.48 -8.35
C VAL A 150 7.34 -8.95 -8.46
N ASN A 151 6.25 -9.32 -7.77
CA ASN A 151 5.67 -10.65 -7.81
C ASN A 151 4.58 -10.82 -8.88
N LEU A 152 4.32 -9.81 -9.71
CA LEU A 152 3.49 -9.96 -10.92
C LEU A 152 4.25 -10.76 -11.98
N ASP A 153 3.52 -11.39 -12.91
CA ASP A 153 4.16 -11.91 -14.11
C ASP A 153 4.88 -10.79 -14.89
N ALA A 154 5.94 -11.16 -15.61
CA ALA A 154 6.80 -10.19 -16.29
C ALA A 154 6.03 -9.24 -17.22
N GLY A 155 5.05 -9.73 -17.98
CA GLY A 155 4.26 -8.91 -18.89
C GLY A 155 3.48 -7.82 -18.16
N ASN A 156 2.80 -8.22 -17.08
CA ASN A 156 2.04 -7.32 -16.22
C ASN A 156 2.94 -6.36 -15.42
N PHE A 157 4.10 -6.83 -14.93
CA PHE A 157 5.05 -6.01 -14.19
C PHE A 157 5.62 -4.88 -15.05
N TYR A 158 6.21 -5.22 -16.21
CA TYR A 158 6.79 -4.20 -17.09
C TYR A 158 5.72 -3.31 -17.74
N GLY A 159 4.53 -3.85 -17.98
CA GLY A 159 3.38 -3.04 -18.40
C GLY A 159 3.03 -1.95 -17.38
N LEU A 160 3.19 -2.21 -16.08
CA LEU A 160 2.83 -1.28 -15.01
C LEU A 160 3.87 -0.17 -14.93
N GLN A 161 5.15 -0.55 -15.00
CA GLN A 161 6.25 0.39 -15.05
C GLN A 161 6.14 1.36 -16.25
N LYS A 162 5.79 0.85 -17.44
CA LYS A 162 5.51 1.70 -18.62
C LYS A 162 4.39 2.69 -18.37
N GLN A 163 3.28 2.24 -17.79
CA GLN A 163 2.13 3.10 -17.52
C GLN A 163 2.47 4.18 -16.48
N ALA A 164 3.26 3.83 -15.46
CA ALA A 164 3.76 4.80 -14.48
C ALA A 164 4.64 5.86 -15.16
N LEU A 165 5.54 5.48 -16.08
CA LEU A 165 6.33 6.43 -16.87
C LEU A 165 5.48 7.36 -17.74
N VAL A 166 4.39 6.86 -18.32
CA VAL A 166 3.42 7.70 -19.07
C VAL A 166 2.79 8.74 -18.13
N GLN A 167 2.36 8.33 -16.94
CA GLN A 167 1.81 9.27 -15.96
C GLN A 167 2.82 10.32 -15.52
N CYS A 168 4.08 9.94 -15.28
CA CYS A 168 5.14 10.90 -14.96
C CYS A 168 5.39 11.90 -16.10
N LYS A 169 5.31 11.47 -17.37
CA LYS A 169 5.40 12.37 -18.52
C LYS A 169 4.19 13.27 -18.66
N ASP A 170 3.00 12.81 -18.30
CA ASP A 170 1.77 13.62 -18.41
C ASP A 170 1.70 14.70 -17.32
N LEU A 171 2.14 14.39 -16.11
CA LEU A 171 2.08 15.31 -14.96
C LEU A 171 3.35 16.16 -14.79
N GLN A 172 4.51 15.63 -15.19
CA GLN A 172 5.83 16.27 -15.17
C GLN A 172 6.33 16.70 -13.78
N ASP A 173 5.62 16.37 -12.72
CA ASP A 173 5.92 16.68 -11.31
C ASP A 173 6.62 15.51 -10.57
N ARG A 174 6.59 14.30 -11.13
CA ARG A 174 7.04 13.07 -10.45
C ARG A 174 7.94 12.17 -11.27
N VAL A 175 8.65 11.27 -10.58
CA VAL A 175 9.52 10.23 -11.17
C VAL A 175 9.23 8.86 -10.57
N CYS A 176 9.55 7.79 -11.28
CA CYS A 176 9.44 6.43 -10.78
C CYS A 176 10.75 5.93 -10.18
N ILE A 177 10.67 5.22 -9.06
CA ILE A 177 11.75 4.41 -8.51
C ILE A 177 11.35 2.95 -8.74
N PHE A 178 12.08 2.27 -9.63
CA PHE A 178 11.77 0.90 -10.02
C PHE A 178 12.71 -0.10 -9.39
N ASP A 179 12.11 -1.20 -8.94
CA ASP A 179 12.79 -2.43 -8.64
C ASP A 179 12.90 -3.28 -9.91
N LEU A 180 13.88 -4.18 -9.91
CA LEU A 180 13.97 -5.26 -10.88
C LEU A 180 13.32 -6.51 -10.33
N GLN A 181 12.82 -7.36 -11.23
CA GLN A 181 12.29 -8.68 -10.87
C GLN A 181 13.47 -9.64 -10.70
N GLU A 182 13.91 -9.84 -9.46
CA GLU A 182 15.03 -10.71 -9.07
C GLU A 182 14.52 -11.94 -8.33
N GLU A 183 15.23 -13.07 -8.44
CA GLU A 183 14.99 -14.24 -7.61
C GLU A 183 15.51 -13.98 -6.19
N ILE A 184 14.80 -14.44 -5.14
CA ILE A 184 15.16 -14.23 -3.72
C ILE A 184 16.53 -14.85 -3.39
N GLU A 185 16.85 -15.99 -4.01
CA GLU A 185 18.13 -16.69 -3.92
C GLU A 185 18.56 -17.10 -5.32
N PRO A 186 19.18 -16.20 -6.09
CA PRO A 186 19.47 -16.47 -7.47
C PRO A 186 20.62 -17.47 -7.54
N ALA A 187 20.53 -18.45 -8.44
CA ALA A 187 21.62 -19.38 -8.68
C ALA A 187 22.89 -18.62 -9.08
N ASP A 188 24.05 -19.03 -8.55
CA ASP A 188 25.34 -18.45 -8.89
C ASP A 188 25.83 -18.97 -10.25
N THR A 189 25.06 -18.63 -11.30
CA THR A 189 25.36 -18.97 -12.69
C THR A 189 26.08 -17.79 -13.35
N TYR A 190 26.93 -18.10 -14.33
CA TYR A 190 27.69 -17.09 -15.08
C TYR A 190 26.79 -16.15 -15.92
N ASP A 191 25.56 -16.57 -16.26
CA ASP A 191 24.63 -15.88 -17.17
C ASP A 191 23.54 -15.04 -16.48
N TRP A 192 23.66 -14.81 -15.17
CA TRP A 192 22.69 -14.02 -14.40
C TRP A 192 22.39 -12.61 -14.98
N LYS A 193 23.34 -12.03 -15.73
CA LYS A 193 23.18 -10.75 -16.42
C LYS A 193 22.11 -10.81 -17.52
N GLY A 194 22.03 -11.92 -18.25
CA GLY A 194 21.08 -12.12 -19.35
C GLY A 194 19.64 -12.33 -18.87
N LEU A 195 19.45 -12.94 -17.70
CA LEU A 195 18.12 -13.31 -17.23
C LEU A 195 17.32 -12.15 -16.64
N VAL A 196 17.94 -11.33 -15.80
CA VAL A 196 17.22 -10.26 -15.07
C VAL A 196 17.35 -8.91 -15.78
N TYR A 197 18.58 -8.52 -16.15
CA TYR A 197 18.87 -7.16 -16.58
C TYR A 197 18.53 -6.92 -18.04
N GLU A 198 18.82 -7.89 -18.91
CA GLU A 198 18.37 -7.83 -20.30
C GLU A 198 16.84 -7.95 -20.37
N ALA A 199 16.21 -8.79 -19.53
CA ALA A 199 14.75 -8.84 -19.44
C ALA A 199 14.15 -7.48 -19.08
N PHE A 200 14.68 -6.79 -18.06
CA PHE A 200 14.25 -5.43 -17.73
C PHE A 200 14.42 -4.48 -18.92
N ARG A 201 15.61 -4.46 -19.54
CA ARG A 201 15.92 -3.55 -20.65
C ARG A 201 15.07 -3.82 -21.88
N ASN A 202 14.81 -5.08 -22.22
CA ASN A 202 14.01 -5.46 -23.37
C ASN A 202 12.54 -5.11 -23.16
N ASN A 203 12.05 -5.24 -21.92
CA ASN A 203 10.63 -5.10 -21.64
C ASN A 203 10.21 -3.70 -21.19
N ILE A 204 11.05 -2.85 -20.58
CA ILE A 204 10.64 -1.52 -20.09
C ILE A 204 10.25 -0.53 -21.21
N GLY A 205 10.64 -0.81 -22.46
CA GLY A 205 10.38 0.06 -23.61
C GLY A 205 11.36 1.23 -23.73
N MET A 206 11.09 2.20 -24.63
CA MET A 206 11.99 3.34 -24.93
C MET A 206 11.36 4.72 -24.63
N ASN A 207 10.11 4.74 -24.21
CA ASN A 207 9.37 5.99 -24.01
C ASN A 207 9.56 6.51 -22.58
N ASN A 208 9.67 7.83 -22.44
CA ASN A 208 9.63 8.55 -21.16
C ASN A 208 10.70 8.13 -20.13
N LEU A 209 11.81 7.52 -20.59
CA LEU A 209 12.86 6.95 -19.74
C LEU A 209 13.49 7.94 -18.76
N LYS A 210 13.49 9.24 -19.08
CA LYS A 210 13.98 10.29 -18.18
C LYS A 210 13.23 10.35 -16.84
N TYR A 211 12.00 9.87 -16.79
CA TYR A 211 11.15 9.92 -15.59
C TYR A 211 11.26 8.68 -14.71
N GLY A 212 12.19 7.75 -14.97
CA GLY A 212 12.40 6.58 -14.11
C GLY A 212 13.86 6.41 -13.70
N ALA A 213 14.09 5.74 -12.59
CA ALA A 213 15.38 5.20 -12.19
C ALA A 213 15.19 3.79 -11.63
N ALA A 214 16.00 2.84 -12.07
CA ALA A 214 15.94 1.45 -11.60
C ALA A 214 17.11 1.13 -10.69
N TYR A 215 16.88 0.29 -9.67
CA TYR A 215 17.86 -0.07 -8.64
C TYR A 215 17.96 -1.59 -8.47
N THR A 216 19.19 -2.09 -8.36
CA THR A 216 19.56 -3.50 -8.15
C THR A 216 20.80 -3.53 -7.24
N PRO A 217 21.09 -4.61 -6.51
CA PRO A 217 20.28 -5.81 -6.31
C PRO A 217 19.28 -5.62 -5.16
N TRP A 218 18.43 -6.63 -4.95
CA TRP A 218 17.62 -6.74 -3.75
C TRP A 218 18.48 -6.77 -2.49
N LEU A 219 17.89 -6.32 -1.38
CA LEU A 219 18.57 -6.05 -0.12
C LEU A 219 18.29 -7.18 0.86
N LYS A 220 19.34 -7.79 1.43
CA LYS A 220 19.22 -8.70 2.56
C LYS A 220 19.20 -7.89 3.85
N THR A 221 18.09 -7.96 4.57
CA THR A 221 17.79 -7.10 5.72
C THR A 221 17.60 -7.91 6.99
N ASN A 222 17.89 -7.30 8.12
CA ASN A 222 17.67 -7.88 9.46
C ASN A 222 16.43 -7.28 10.11
N LEU A 223 15.40 -7.02 9.31
CA LEU A 223 14.15 -6.48 9.80
C LEU A 223 13.42 -7.57 10.59
N PRO A 224 13.04 -7.33 11.86
CA PRO A 224 12.31 -8.32 12.65
C PRO A 224 11.04 -8.76 11.92
N ILE A 225 10.84 -10.07 11.90
CA ILE A 225 9.70 -10.73 11.32
C ILE A 225 8.78 -11.22 12.44
N SER A 226 7.47 -11.02 12.28
CA SER A 226 6.49 -11.71 13.13
C SER A 226 6.27 -13.12 12.57
N VAL A 227 6.52 -14.13 13.39
CA VAL A 227 6.33 -15.54 13.04
C VAL A 227 5.30 -16.11 13.99
N HIS A 228 4.19 -16.61 13.43
CA HIS A 228 3.14 -17.24 14.19
C HIS A 228 3.21 -18.77 14.14
N TYR A 229 2.61 -19.45 15.11
CA TYR A 229 2.52 -20.89 15.19
C TYR A 229 1.89 -21.47 13.92
N ARG A 230 0.85 -20.80 13.39
CA ARG A 230 0.20 -21.17 12.13
C ARG A 230 1.17 -21.17 10.93
N ASP A 231 2.19 -20.32 10.96
CA ASP A 231 3.15 -20.23 9.86
C ASP A 231 4.06 -21.46 9.83
N ILE A 232 4.37 -22.04 10.99
CA ILE A 232 5.31 -23.16 11.14
C ILE A 232 4.66 -24.53 11.42
N ARG A 233 3.37 -24.57 11.78
CA ARG A 233 2.61 -25.79 12.11
C ARG A 233 2.68 -26.78 10.94
N GLY A 234 3.18 -27.99 11.21
CA GLY A 234 3.35 -29.05 10.21
C GLY A 234 4.51 -28.86 9.23
N LYS A 235 5.38 -27.87 9.46
CA LYS A 235 6.49 -27.52 8.54
C LYS A 235 7.88 -27.69 9.15
N VAL A 236 7.94 -28.10 10.41
CA VAL A 236 9.20 -28.32 11.13
C VAL A 236 9.66 -29.75 10.89
N LYS A 237 10.91 -29.91 10.43
CA LYS A 237 11.51 -31.20 10.09
C LYS A 237 12.83 -31.39 10.80
N ARG A 238 13.18 -32.64 11.08
CA ARG A 238 14.51 -33.05 11.54
C ARG A 238 14.94 -34.29 10.77
N ALA A 239 16.14 -34.25 10.17
CA ALA A 239 16.64 -35.32 9.31
C ALA A 239 15.63 -35.76 8.22
N GLY A 240 14.86 -34.81 7.67
CA GLY A 240 13.84 -35.05 6.64
C GLY A 240 12.49 -35.57 7.16
N ILE A 241 12.33 -35.80 8.46
CA ILE A 241 11.09 -36.28 9.09
C ILE A 241 10.36 -35.09 9.73
N GLU A 242 9.06 -34.95 9.45
CA GLU A 242 8.21 -33.95 10.10
C GLU A 242 8.12 -34.20 11.60
N LEU A 243 8.24 -33.12 12.36
CA LEU A 243 8.30 -33.13 13.81
C LEU A 243 7.06 -32.42 14.37
N SER A 244 6.29 -33.13 15.19
CA SER A 244 5.25 -32.49 16.01
C SER A 244 5.90 -31.73 17.16
N MET A 245 5.34 -30.57 17.54
CA MET A 245 5.79 -29.86 18.75
C MET A 245 5.49 -30.66 20.02
N LYS A 246 4.51 -31.57 19.95
CA LYS A 246 4.15 -32.44 21.06
C LYS A 246 5.21 -33.52 21.29
N GLY A 247 5.51 -33.79 22.57
CA GLY A 247 6.44 -34.84 22.99
C GLY A 247 7.93 -34.47 22.82
N LEU A 248 8.24 -33.25 22.37
CA LEU A 248 9.62 -32.77 22.26
C LEU A 248 10.22 -32.33 23.58
N VAL A 249 9.35 -31.92 24.51
CA VAL A 249 9.70 -31.54 25.87
C VAL A 249 9.12 -32.61 26.78
N PRO A 250 9.89 -33.23 27.68
CA PRO A 250 9.40 -34.27 28.59
C PRO A 250 8.60 -33.65 29.76
N ASP A 251 7.57 -32.85 29.45
CA ASP A 251 6.66 -32.22 30.39
C ASP A 251 5.21 -32.31 29.88
N PRO A 252 4.34 -33.09 30.54
CA PRO A 252 2.93 -33.22 30.15
C PRO A 252 2.15 -31.90 30.13
N GLN A 253 2.57 -30.89 30.90
CA GLN A 253 1.92 -29.58 30.89
C GLN A 253 2.24 -28.81 29.60
N VAL A 254 3.47 -28.94 29.08
CA VAL A 254 3.86 -28.32 27.80
C VAL A 254 3.10 -28.99 26.65
N ASP A 255 2.96 -30.31 26.67
CA ASP A 255 2.15 -31.03 25.67
C ASP A 255 0.68 -30.57 25.68
N ALA A 256 0.11 -30.32 26.85
CA ALA A 256 -1.24 -29.77 26.97
C ALA A 256 -1.36 -28.34 26.38
N THR A 257 -0.29 -27.53 26.45
CA THR A 257 -0.27 -26.21 25.79
C THR A 257 -0.21 -26.31 24.27
N VAL A 258 0.50 -27.31 23.71
CA VAL A 258 0.49 -27.59 22.27
C VAL A 258 -0.91 -28.01 21.82
N ASP A 259 -1.53 -28.97 22.51
CA ASP A 259 -2.89 -29.43 22.20
C ASP A 259 -3.92 -28.27 22.26
N SER A 260 -3.76 -27.37 23.24
CA SER A 260 -4.64 -26.21 23.40
C SER A 260 -4.49 -25.20 22.26
N LEU A 261 -3.26 -24.96 21.78
CA LEU A 261 -3.01 -24.07 20.65
C LEU A 261 -3.44 -24.68 19.32
N ASP A 262 -3.17 -25.98 19.08
CA ASP A 262 -3.67 -26.69 17.91
C ASP A 262 -5.20 -26.59 17.82
N GLN A 263 -5.88 -26.78 18.95
CA GLN A 263 -7.33 -26.64 19.01
C GLN A 263 -7.80 -25.21 18.76
N ALA A 264 -7.08 -24.20 19.28
CA ALA A 264 -7.41 -22.80 19.06
C ALA A 264 -7.29 -22.40 17.57
N VAL A 265 -6.26 -22.90 16.88
CA VAL A 265 -6.08 -22.71 15.44
C VAL A 265 -7.21 -23.37 14.65
N ASP A 266 -7.52 -24.64 14.96
CA ASP A 266 -8.59 -25.38 14.27
C ASP A 266 -9.98 -24.74 14.46
N ASP A 267 -10.27 -24.25 15.67
CA ASP A 267 -11.52 -23.55 15.99
C ASP A 267 -11.61 -22.23 15.21
N LYS A 268 -10.52 -21.46 15.11
CA LYS A 268 -10.50 -20.23 14.31
C LYS A 268 -10.71 -20.52 12.83
N ASP A 269 -10.07 -21.54 12.28
CA ASP A 269 -10.23 -21.94 10.88
C ASP A 269 -11.67 -22.38 10.57
N THR A 270 -12.33 -23.00 11.55
CA THR A 270 -13.75 -23.34 11.49
C THR A 270 -14.65 -22.10 11.48
N VAL A 271 -14.30 -21.06 12.25
CA VAL A 271 -14.99 -19.75 12.21
C VAL A 271 -14.80 -19.10 10.84
N ASP A 272 -13.56 -18.97 10.37
CA ASP A 272 -13.23 -18.32 9.10
C ASP A 272 -13.93 -19.01 7.91
N SER A 273 -13.89 -20.35 7.84
CA SER A 273 -14.57 -21.13 6.80
C SER A 273 -16.10 -20.94 6.80
N GLY A 274 -16.69 -20.78 7.99
CA GLY A 274 -18.11 -20.47 8.13
C GLY A 274 -18.46 -19.08 7.59
N LEU A 275 -17.62 -18.08 7.88
CA LEU A 275 -17.79 -16.71 7.37
C LEU A 275 -17.61 -16.66 5.84
N GLU A 276 -16.68 -17.45 5.30
CA GLU A 276 -16.47 -17.61 3.86
C GLU A 276 -17.70 -18.17 3.15
N THR A 277 -18.28 -19.23 3.72
CA THR A 277 -19.51 -19.84 3.21
C THR A 277 -20.66 -18.82 3.17
N LEU A 278 -20.80 -17.99 4.21
CA LEU A 278 -21.81 -16.94 4.26
C LEU A 278 -21.58 -15.84 3.21
N ARG A 279 -20.36 -15.31 3.10
CA ARG A 279 -20.07 -14.18 2.19
C ARG A 279 -20.01 -14.60 0.72
N GLY A 280 -19.66 -15.84 0.42
CA GLY A 280 -19.39 -16.32 -0.94
C GLY A 280 -18.32 -15.48 -1.62
N ASP A 281 -18.51 -15.12 -2.89
CA ASP A 281 -17.55 -14.30 -3.67
C ASP A 281 -17.46 -12.82 -3.21
N GLN A 282 -18.03 -12.46 -2.06
CA GLN A 282 -18.03 -11.08 -1.57
C GLN A 282 -16.98 -10.90 -0.49
N ALA A 283 -16.30 -9.76 -0.52
CA ALA A 283 -15.21 -9.45 0.40
C ALA A 283 -15.59 -9.55 1.89
N THR A 284 -16.84 -9.20 2.25
CA THR A 284 -17.35 -9.27 3.64
C THR A 284 -18.83 -9.65 3.68
N ILE A 285 -19.30 -10.12 4.83
CA ILE A 285 -20.73 -10.35 5.11
C ILE A 285 -21.54 -9.07 4.90
N ASN A 286 -21.02 -7.90 5.31
CA ASN A 286 -21.67 -6.61 5.08
C ASN A 286 -21.82 -6.29 3.59
N LYS A 287 -20.79 -6.56 2.77
CA LYS A 287 -20.86 -6.38 1.31
C LYS A 287 -21.84 -7.35 0.67
N LYS A 288 -21.89 -8.60 1.14
CA LYS A 288 -22.89 -9.58 0.69
C LYS A 288 -24.31 -9.10 0.97
N PHE A 289 -24.58 -8.61 2.18
CA PHE A 289 -25.89 -8.03 2.50
C PHE A 289 -26.20 -6.78 1.67
N THR A 290 -25.22 -5.89 1.49
CA THR A 290 -25.38 -4.67 0.67
C THR A 290 -25.69 -5.02 -0.79
N LYS A 291 -25.04 -6.04 -1.35
CA LYS A 291 -25.34 -6.54 -2.70
C LYS A 291 -26.78 -7.03 -2.81
N LEU A 292 -27.25 -7.84 -1.87
CA LEU A 292 -28.64 -8.30 -1.82
C LEU A 292 -29.63 -7.13 -1.68
N LEU A 293 -29.27 -6.11 -0.90
CA LEU A 293 -30.05 -4.89 -0.73
C LEU A 293 -30.17 -4.09 -2.04
N ASP A 294 -29.08 -3.96 -2.77
CA ASP A 294 -29.05 -3.26 -4.06
C ASP A 294 -29.82 -4.05 -5.14
N GLU A 295 -29.71 -5.37 -5.15
CA GLU A 295 -30.50 -6.26 -6.02
C GLU A 295 -32.01 -6.11 -5.74
N PHE A 296 -32.42 -6.04 -4.47
CA PHE A 296 -33.81 -5.80 -4.09
C PHE A 296 -34.30 -4.39 -4.45
N LYS A 297 -33.49 -3.34 -4.24
CA LYS A 297 -33.84 -1.96 -4.63
C LYS A 297 -33.97 -1.81 -6.14
N LYS A 298 -33.16 -2.53 -6.91
CA LYS A 298 -33.22 -2.55 -8.38
C LYS A 298 -34.43 -3.32 -8.90
N SER A 299 -34.82 -4.39 -8.22
CA SER A 299 -35.97 -5.22 -8.58
C SER A 299 -36.69 -5.71 -7.32
N SER A 300 -37.73 -4.98 -6.91
CA SER A 300 -38.45 -5.21 -5.64
C SER A 300 -39.47 -6.34 -5.75
N THR A 301 -38.96 -7.54 -6.06
CA THR A 301 -39.75 -8.77 -6.15
C THR A 301 -39.82 -9.47 -4.79
N ALA A 302 -40.83 -10.32 -4.59
CA ALA A 302 -40.94 -11.16 -3.40
C ALA A 302 -39.71 -12.05 -3.19
N ASN A 303 -39.09 -12.55 -4.27
CA ASN A 303 -37.89 -13.39 -4.20
C ASN A 303 -36.67 -12.61 -3.68
N ASN A 304 -36.44 -11.41 -4.19
CA ASN A 304 -35.31 -10.59 -3.73
C ASN A 304 -35.52 -10.10 -2.30
N TYR A 305 -36.77 -9.81 -1.92
CA TYR A 305 -37.12 -9.50 -0.53
C TYR A 305 -36.86 -10.71 0.38
N LYS A 306 -37.24 -11.92 -0.07
CA LYS A 306 -36.99 -13.20 0.62
C LYS A 306 -35.50 -13.47 0.81
N ALA A 307 -34.67 -13.13 -0.18
CA ALA A 307 -33.22 -13.31 -0.11
C ALA A 307 -32.56 -12.54 1.07
N LEU A 308 -33.10 -11.37 1.44
CA LEU A 308 -32.60 -10.59 2.59
C LEU A 308 -32.84 -11.32 3.92
N TYR A 309 -34.03 -11.90 4.11
CA TYR A 309 -34.36 -12.67 5.31
C TYR A 309 -33.58 -13.98 5.37
N ASN A 310 -33.54 -14.73 4.26
CA ASN A 310 -32.73 -15.95 4.14
C ASN A 310 -31.29 -15.70 4.60
N PHE A 311 -30.67 -14.61 4.14
CA PHE A 311 -29.30 -14.32 4.52
C PHE A 311 -29.11 -14.10 6.03
N ILE A 312 -30.05 -13.42 6.70
CA ILE A 312 -29.97 -13.23 8.16
C ILE A 312 -30.23 -14.56 8.90
N TYR A 313 -31.15 -15.40 8.39
CA TYR A 313 -31.36 -16.74 8.92
C TYR A 313 -30.16 -17.67 8.70
N ASP A 314 -29.46 -17.57 7.56
CA ASP A 314 -28.23 -18.32 7.27
C ASP A 314 -27.12 -17.95 8.27
N ILE A 315 -27.04 -16.67 8.69
CA ILE A 315 -26.13 -16.25 9.77
C ILE A 315 -26.48 -16.98 11.08
N ALA A 316 -27.76 -17.07 11.43
CA ALA A 316 -28.18 -17.81 12.61
C ALA A 316 -27.84 -19.31 12.50
N LEU A 317 -28.06 -19.93 11.34
CA LEU A 317 -27.66 -21.31 11.07
C LEU A 317 -26.15 -21.49 11.26
N GLN A 318 -25.33 -20.54 10.80
CA GLN A 318 -23.89 -20.62 10.96
C GLN A 318 -23.46 -20.52 12.44
N VAL A 319 -24.09 -19.65 13.23
CA VAL A 319 -23.87 -19.59 14.68
C VAL A 319 -24.24 -20.92 15.34
N ASN A 320 -25.36 -21.53 14.93
CA ASN A 320 -25.72 -22.85 15.41
C ASN A 320 -24.66 -23.89 15.06
N ASN A 321 -24.15 -23.90 13.82
CA ASN A 321 -23.13 -24.86 13.38
C ASN A 321 -21.84 -24.78 14.22
N TRP A 322 -21.44 -23.56 14.64
CA TRP A 322 -20.30 -23.38 15.54
C TRP A 322 -20.58 -23.84 16.98
N TYR A 323 -21.85 -23.91 17.38
CA TYR A 323 -22.25 -24.31 18.73
C TYR A 323 -22.55 -25.82 18.82
N VAL A 324 -23.22 -26.39 17.81
CA VAL A 324 -23.50 -27.83 17.62
C VAL A 324 -23.39 -28.23 16.16
N GLY A 325 -22.99 -29.49 15.93
CA GLY A 325 -22.97 -30.11 14.60
C GLY A 325 -21.57 -30.58 14.23
N GLY A 326 -21.37 -30.91 12.95
CA GLY A 326 -20.08 -31.41 12.45
C GLY A 326 -18.94 -30.38 12.45
N ALA A 327 -19.27 -29.09 12.60
CA ALA A 327 -18.33 -27.97 12.66
C ALA A 327 -18.38 -27.22 14.01
N ALA A 328 -18.78 -27.91 15.07
CA ALA A 328 -18.84 -27.32 16.41
C ALA A 328 -17.44 -26.97 16.91
N LEU A 329 -17.30 -25.76 17.47
CA LEU A 329 -16.07 -25.35 18.14
C LEU A 329 -15.85 -26.24 19.35
N LYS A 330 -14.63 -26.75 19.49
CA LYS A 330 -14.32 -27.73 20.53
C LYS A 330 -13.88 -27.06 21.83
N ASN A 331 -13.42 -25.80 21.78
CA ASN A 331 -13.00 -25.08 22.96
C ASN A 331 -14.20 -24.69 23.86
N PRO A 332 -14.19 -25.08 25.16
CA PRO A 332 -15.30 -24.78 26.07
C PRO A 332 -15.55 -23.28 26.32
N LEU A 333 -14.52 -22.43 26.27
CA LEU A 333 -14.65 -20.98 26.45
C LEU A 333 -15.37 -20.35 25.26
N MET A 334 -15.02 -20.76 24.04
CA MET A 334 -15.67 -20.31 22.81
C MET A 334 -17.15 -20.74 22.78
N VAL A 335 -17.43 -21.99 23.15
CA VAL A 335 -18.79 -22.53 23.28
C VAL A 335 -19.61 -21.74 24.31
N THR A 336 -19.01 -21.39 25.45
CA THR A 336 -19.66 -20.57 26.50
C THR A 336 -19.93 -19.15 26.01
N GLN A 337 -18.99 -18.56 25.28
CA GLN A 337 -19.15 -17.22 24.71
C GLN A 337 -20.26 -17.19 23.66
N ILE A 338 -20.31 -18.17 22.75
CA ILE A 338 -21.42 -18.29 21.79
C ILE A 338 -22.75 -18.41 22.53
N SER A 339 -22.85 -19.28 23.53
CA SER A 339 -24.05 -19.43 24.36
C SER A 339 -24.50 -18.11 25.01
N SER A 340 -23.55 -17.31 25.50
CA SER A 340 -23.85 -15.99 26.10
C SER A 340 -24.34 -14.99 25.05
N LEU A 341 -23.69 -14.92 23.88
CA LEU A 341 -24.11 -14.03 22.78
C LEU A 341 -25.48 -14.40 22.21
N VAL A 342 -25.77 -15.69 22.15
CA VAL A 342 -27.09 -16.22 21.82
C VAL A 342 -28.14 -15.66 22.75
N LYS A 343 -27.91 -15.76 24.06
CA LYS A 343 -28.85 -15.36 25.11
C LYS A 343 -29.04 -13.85 25.18
N ASP A 344 -27.94 -13.10 25.19
CA ASP A 344 -27.93 -11.69 25.54
C ASP A 344 -28.19 -10.77 24.33
N SER A 345 -27.85 -11.22 23.12
CA SER A 345 -27.91 -10.39 21.91
C SER A 345 -28.78 -11.02 20.81
N LEU A 346 -28.42 -12.20 20.30
CA LEU A 346 -29.06 -12.77 19.09
C LEU A 346 -30.53 -13.13 19.30
N LYS A 347 -30.91 -13.61 20.49
CA LYS A 347 -32.30 -13.97 20.80
C LYS A 347 -33.27 -12.83 20.53
N GLY A 348 -32.94 -11.62 20.99
CA GLY A 348 -33.77 -10.43 20.79
C GLY A 348 -33.92 -10.07 19.31
N SER A 349 -32.78 -9.96 18.61
CA SER A 349 -32.75 -9.54 17.19
C SER A 349 -33.40 -10.57 16.25
N LEU A 350 -33.20 -11.87 16.47
CA LEU A 350 -33.83 -12.92 15.68
C LEU A 350 -35.33 -13.04 15.98
N THR A 351 -35.76 -12.83 17.22
CA THR A 351 -37.21 -12.76 17.55
C THR A 351 -37.88 -11.59 16.82
N LYS A 352 -37.22 -10.42 16.75
CA LYS A 352 -37.70 -9.29 15.93
C LYS A 352 -37.80 -9.69 14.45
N LEU A 353 -36.77 -10.33 13.90
CA LEU A 353 -36.78 -10.78 12.50
C LEU A 353 -37.97 -11.68 12.18
N ILE A 354 -38.21 -12.70 13.02
CA ILE A 354 -39.32 -13.64 12.85
C ILE A 354 -40.66 -12.89 12.94
N SER A 355 -40.80 -11.95 13.88
CA SER A 355 -42.02 -11.14 14.00
C SER A 355 -42.29 -10.27 12.76
N TYR A 356 -41.23 -9.77 12.11
CA TYR A 356 -41.32 -9.00 10.86
C TYR A 356 -41.64 -9.89 9.67
N ASP A 357 -41.10 -11.10 9.64
CA ASP A 357 -41.36 -12.08 8.59
C ASP A 357 -42.81 -12.58 8.62
N ILE A 358 -43.34 -12.88 9.82
CA ILE A 358 -44.77 -13.19 10.04
C ILE A 358 -45.66 -12.03 9.59
N ALA A 359 -45.28 -10.80 9.96
CA ALA A 359 -46.03 -9.62 9.54
C ALA A 359 -45.97 -9.40 8.02
N ALA A 360 -44.85 -9.75 7.37
CA ALA A 360 -44.70 -9.69 5.91
C ALA A 360 -45.62 -10.69 5.20
N ASP A 361 -45.72 -11.93 5.69
CA ASP A 361 -46.64 -12.95 5.16
C ASP A 361 -48.11 -12.51 5.23
N ALA A 362 -48.49 -11.86 6.33
CA ALA A 362 -49.83 -11.29 6.48
C ALA A 362 -50.08 -10.07 5.58
N ALA A 363 -49.07 -9.21 5.39
CA ALA A 363 -49.24 -7.92 4.70
C ALA A 363 -49.07 -7.98 3.16
N LEU A 364 -48.34 -8.98 2.65
CA LEU A 364 -47.98 -9.16 1.25
C LEU A 364 -48.77 -10.34 0.67
N THR A 365 -49.93 -10.05 0.09
CA THR A 365 -50.86 -11.02 -0.55
C THR A 365 -50.13 -12.10 -1.38
N SER A 366 -50.61 -13.37 -1.32
CA SER A 366 -50.25 -14.66 -1.99
C SER A 366 -48.89 -14.90 -2.70
N SER A 367 -48.21 -13.86 -3.16
CA SER A 367 -46.87 -13.78 -3.75
C SER A 367 -45.70 -13.92 -2.76
N TYR A 368 -45.89 -13.57 -1.49
CA TYR A 368 -44.90 -13.82 -0.43
C TYR A 368 -45.40 -14.96 0.46
N LYS A 369 -44.48 -15.84 0.86
CA LYS A 369 -44.75 -16.93 1.79
C LYS A 369 -43.72 -16.87 2.89
N LEU A 370 -44.21 -16.96 4.12
CA LEU A 370 -43.42 -17.09 5.34
C LEU A 370 -42.24 -18.04 5.09
N HIS A 371 -41.08 -17.66 5.61
CA HIS A 371 -39.93 -18.53 5.52
C HIS A 371 -40.21 -19.84 6.24
N ASP A 372 -39.71 -20.93 5.65
CA ASP A 372 -39.78 -22.24 6.27
C ASP A 372 -38.81 -22.28 7.45
N VAL A 373 -39.29 -21.78 8.59
CA VAL A 373 -38.55 -21.77 9.86
C VAL A 373 -38.32 -23.20 10.38
N ALA A 374 -38.99 -24.23 9.84
CA ALA A 374 -38.79 -25.62 10.23
C ALA A 374 -37.41 -26.17 9.81
N LYS A 375 -36.74 -25.56 8.83
CA LYS A 375 -35.32 -25.86 8.53
C LYS A 375 -34.37 -25.44 9.65
N TYR A 376 -34.87 -24.63 10.58
CA TYR A 376 -34.15 -24.01 11.68
C TYR A 376 -34.66 -24.56 13.05
N THR A 377 -35.50 -25.60 13.06
CA THR A 377 -36.06 -26.16 14.32
C THR A 377 -35.24 -27.28 14.94
N ASP A 378 -34.28 -27.86 14.21
CA ASP A 378 -33.34 -28.89 14.71
C ASP A 378 -32.11 -28.28 15.41
N PHE A 379 -32.17 -26.98 15.72
CA PHE A 379 -31.11 -26.29 16.43
C PHE A 379 -31.12 -26.57 17.93
N MET A 380 -29.91 -26.63 18.49
CA MET A 380 -29.54 -26.47 19.90
C MET A 380 -30.62 -26.63 20.96
N ASP A 381 -30.48 -27.66 21.81
CA ASP A 381 -31.24 -27.82 23.07
C ASP A 381 -30.66 -26.94 24.19
N THR A 382 -30.40 -25.67 23.88
CA THR A 382 -30.45 -24.66 24.93
C THR A 382 -31.87 -24.15 24.98
N ASP A 383 -32.39 -24.02 26.20
CA ASP A 383 -33.69 -23.47 26.49
C ASP A 383 -33.95 -22.13 25.76
N ASP A 384 -32.91 -21.38 25.37
CA ASP A 384 -33.03 -20.09 24.71
C ASP A 384 -33.02 -20.16 23.18
N TRP A 385 -32.14 -20.94 22.54
CA TRP A 385 -32.04 -20.97 21.07
C TRP A 385 -33.20 -21.72 20.41
N GLY A 386 -33.55 -22.91 20.95
CA GLY A 386 -34.71 -23.66 20.49
C GLY A 386 -36.01 -22.86 20.63
N LYS A 387 -36.14 -22.01 21.66
CA LYS A 387 -37.34 -21.16 21.85
C LYS A 387 -37.49 -20.09 20.77
N ILE A 388 -36.40 -19.55 20.21
CA ILE A 388 -36.44 -18.53 19.14
C ILE A 388 -37.24 -19.04 17.93
N PHE A 389 -36.97 -20.28 17.51
CA PHE A 389 -37.52 -20.83 16.26
C PHE A 389 -38.69 -21.81 16.47
N LYS A 390 -38.84 -22.40 17.66
CA LYS A 390 -39.94 -23.34 17.99
C LYS A 390 -41.19 -22.65 18.55
N THR A 391 -41.06 -21.50 19.21
CA THR A 391 -42.22 -20.74 19.67
C THR A 391 -42.58 -19.72 18.60
N THR A 392 -43.81 -19.73 18.08
CA THR A 392 -44.26 -18.74 17.10
C THR A 392 -44.43 -17.39 17.83
N PRO A 393 -43.51 -16.42 17.69
CA PRO A 393 -43.74 -15.12 18.30
C PRO A 393 -44.96 -14.48 17.62
N PRO A 394 -45.73 -13.63 18.32
CA PRO A 394 -46.82 -12.90 17.68
C PRO A 394 -46.25 -12.01 16.56
N ALA A 395 -47.05 -11.78 15.51
CA ALA A 395 -46.72 -10.78 14.48
C ALA A 395 -46.40 -9.44 15.17
N ALA A 396 -45.43 -8.69 14.62
CA ALA A 396 -45.03 -7.42 15.22
C ALA A 396 -46.24 -6.52 15.51
N ALA A 397 -46.38 -6.06 16.76
CA ALA A 397 -47.56 -5.30 17.22
C ALA A 397 -47.80 -4.00 16.42
N ASP A 398 -46.74 -3.46 15.79
CA ASP A 398 -46.76 -2.28 14.92
C ASP A 398 -46.75 -2.64 13.41
N ALA A 399 -47.18 -3.84 13.00
CA ALA A 399 -47.16 -4.30 11.61
C ALA A 399 -47.76 -3.30 10.61
N ALA A 400 -48.83 -2.59 10.98
CA ALA A 400 -49.44 -1.54 10.17
C ALA A 400 -48.49 -0.35 9.90
N LYS A 401 -47.66 0.03 10.88
CA LYS A 401 -46.64 1.10 10.72
C LYS A 401 -45.41 0.62 9.97
N LEU A 402 -45.11 -0.68 10.04
CA LEU A 402 -43.92 -1.28 9.44
C LEU A 402 -44.02 -1.37 7.91
N PHE A 403 -45.21 -1.67 7.39
CA PHE A 403 -45.46 -1.78 5.94
C PHE A 403 -46.17 -0.55 5.35
N GLY A 404 -46.98 0.15 6.15
CA GLY A 404 -47.82 1.26 5.68
C GLY A 404 -48.87 0.83 4.63
N ASP A 405 -49.46 1.84 3.98
CA ASP A 405 -50.45 1.64 2.92
C ASP A 405 -49.78 1.55 1.53
N GLY A 406 -50.37 0.78 0.60
CA GLY A 406 -49.90 0.68 -0.79
C GLY A 406 -49.86 -0.73 -1.35
N ASN A 407 -49.27 -0.87 -2.55
CA ASN A 407 -49.02 -2.16 -3.19
C ASN A 407 -47.88 -2.94 -2.51
N ASN A 408 -47.71 -4.22 -2.85
CA ASN A 408 -46.69 -5.09 -2.22
C ASN A 408 -45.28 -4.49 -2.31
N THR A 409 -44.92 -3.86 -3.42
CA THR A 409 -43.62 -3.20 -3.60
C THR A 409 -43.42 -2.04 -2.62
N ALA A 410 -44.39 -1.15 -2.46
CA ALA A 410 -44.31 -0.04 -1.52
C ALA A 410 -44.17 -0.55 -0.07
N LYS A 411 -44.95 -1.58 0.28
CA LYS A 411 -44.88 -2.22 1.60
C LYS A 411 -43.49 -2.81 1.90
N GLN A 412 -42.90 -3.52 0.95
CA GLN A 412 -41.56 -4.10 1.10
C GLN A 412 -40.45 -3.03 1.20
N LEU A 413 -40.60 -1.90 0.51
CA LEU A 413 -39.64 -0.79 0.61
C LEU A 413 -39.73 -0.09 1.98
N ASN A 414 -40.93 0.06 2.54
CA ASN A 414 -41.15 0.67 3.84
C ASN A 414 -40.54 -0.16 4.99
N SER A 415 -40.63 -1.48 4.93
CA SER A 415 -40.09 -2.39 5.95
C SER A 415 -38.56 -2.52 5.92
N LEU A 416 -37.90 -2.08 4.84
CA LEU A 416 -36.48 -2.32 4.59
C LEU A 416 -35.56 -1.76 5.67
N SER A 417 -35.89 -0.59 6.23
CA SER A 417 -35.13 0.03 7.32
C SER A 417 -35.02 -0.87 8.55
N LYS A 418 -36.06 -1.65 8.84
CA LYS A 418 -36.11 -2.57 9.98
C LYS A 418 -35.32 -3.84 9.75
N ILE A 419 -35.28 -4.33 8.50
CA ILE A 419 -34.41 -5.46 8.14
C ILE A 419 -32.94 -5.05 8.24
N ILE A 420 -32.59 -3.84 7.80
CA ILE A 420 -31.24 -3.29 7.92
C ILE A 420 -30.83 -3.14 9.40
N GLU A 421 -31.73 -2.63 10.24
CA GLU A 421 -31.52 -2.51 11.68
C GLU A 421 -31.25 -3.87 12.33
N VAL A 422 -32.06 -4.89 12.03
CA VAL A 422 -31.86 -6.25 12.54
C VAL A 422 -30.54 -6.85 12.04
N PHE A 423 -30.18 -6.68 10.77
CA PHE A 423 -28.89 -7.14 10.25
C PHE A 423 -27.72 -6.49 11.00
N ALA A 424 -27.80 -5.18 11.27
CA ALA A 424 -26.78 -4.46 12.03
C ALA A 424 -26.65 -4.96 13.48
N GLU A 425 -27.75 -5.39 14.11
CA GLU A 425 -27.71 -6.03 15.43
C GLU A 425 -27.10 -7.45 15.37
N VAL A 426 -27.48 -8.25 14.37
CA VAL A 426 -27.03 -9.65 14.24
C VAL A 426 -25.55 -9.79 13.88
N ILE A 427 -24.97 -8.84 13.14
CA ILE A 427 -23.57 -8.91 12.73
C ILE A 427 -22.57 -8.63 13.86
N VAL A 428 -22.99 -7.91 14.91
CA VAL A 428 -22.13 -7.57 16.05
C VAL A 428 -21.64 -8.83 16.78
N PRO A 429 -22.51 -9.76 17.22
CA PRO A 429 -22.09 -11.04 17.82
C PRO A 429 -21.12 -11.85 16.96
N ILE A 430 -21.30 -11.85 15.62
CA ILE A 430 -20.39 -12.56 14.70
C ILE A 430 -18.98 -11.98 14.76
N THR A 431 -18.88 -10.65 14.78
CA THR A 431 -17.60 -9.94 14.88
C THR A 431 -16.92 -10.21 16.23
N GLU A 432 -17.70 -10.34 17.31
CA GLU A 432 -17.20 -10.69 18.64
C GLU A 432 -16.69 -12.13 18.71
N ILE A 433 -17.37 -13.10 18.07
CA ILE A 433 -16.90 -14.49 17.96
C ILE A 433 -15.56 -14.54 17.22
N LEU A 434 -15.45 -13.87 16.07
CA LEU A 434 -14.20 -13.80 15.30
C LEU A 434 -13.06 -13.18 16.13
N SER A 435 -13.35 -12.06 16.81
CA SER A 435 -12.37 -11.37 17.66
C SER A 435 -11.93 -12.25 18.84
N ALA A 436 -12.84 -13.04 19.41
CA ALA A 436 -12.55 -13.96 20.49
C ALA A 436 -11.71 -15.16 20.02
N ALA A 437 -12.03 -15.75 18.87
CA ALA A 437 -11.24 -16.82 18.27
C ALA A 437 -9.79 -16.37 18.05
N LYS A 438 -9.61 -15.19 17.43
CA LYS A 438 -8.29 -14.58 17.22
C LYS A 438 -7.55 -14.34 18.54
N LYS A 439 -8.22 -13.73 19.52
CA LYS A 439 -7.61 -13.47 20.84
C LYS A 439 -7.22 -14.75 21.55
N HIS A 440 -8.04 -15.78 21.45
CA HIS A 440 -7.79 -17.08 22.08
C HIS A 440 -6.54 -17.74 21.48
N GLU A 441 -6.44 -17.78 20.15
CA GLU A 441 -5.25 -18.25 19.44
C GLU A 441 -3.99 -17.52 19.92
N THR A 442 -3.99 -16.18 19.89
CA THR A 442 -2.83 -15.39 20.35
C THR A 442 -2.47 -15.68 21.81
N THR A 443 -3.46 -15.84 22.70
CA THR A 443 -3.20 -16.14 24.11
C THR A 443 -2.57 -17.52 24.31
N GLN A 444 -3.04 -18.54 23.58
CA GLN A 444 -2.46 -19.88 23.62
C GLN A 444 -1.05 -19.89 23.01
N GLU A 445 -0.85 -19.11 21.96
CA GLU A 445 0.45 -18.94 21.32
C GLU A 445 1.48 -18.31 22.26
N ASP A 446 1.12 -17.21 22.95
CA ASP A 446 1.96 -16.57 23.96
C ASP A 446 2.32 -17.56 25.08
N THR A 447 1.34 -18.36 25.52
CA THR A 447 1.55 -19.40 26.54
C THR A 447 2.55 -20.45 26.06
N LEU A 448 2.42 -20.93 24.82
CA LEU A 448 3.36 -21.88 24.22
C LEU A 448 4.76 -21.27 24.04
N TYR A 449 4.84 -20.00 23.64
CA TYR A 449 6.10 -19.27 23.48
C TYR A 449 6.90 -19.20 24.80
N ASP A 450 6.20 -19.10 25.92
CA ASP A 450 6.83 -19.04 27.23
C ASP A 450 7.12 -20.41 27.84
N SER A 451 6.29 -21.42 27.57
CA SER A 451 6.44 -22.77 28.13
C SER A 451 7.35 -23.69 27.29
N HIS A 452 7.44 -23.50 25.97
CA HIS A 452 8.07 -24.46 25.05
C HIS A 452 9.41 -23.95 24.48
N PRO A 453 10.58 -24.40 25.00
CA PRO A 453 11.88 -23.86 24.64
C PRO A 453 12.26 -24.05 23.16
N ILE A 454 11.92 -25.18 22.55
CA ILE A 454 12.23 -25.43 21.12
C ILE A 454 11.40 -24.51 20.22
N TYR A 455 10.08 -24.44 20.42
CA TYR A 455 9.21 -23.47 19.72
C TYR A 455 9.71 -22.03 19.89
N LYS A 456 10.04 -21.61 21.12
CA LYS A 456 10.63 -20.29 21.40
C LYS A 456 11.92 -20.04 20.60
N ASN A 457 12.80 -21.04 20.51
CA ASN A 457 14.05 -20.95 19.75
C ASN A 457 13.79 -20.87 18.25
N ILE A 458 12.82 -21.64 17.73
CA ILE A 458 12.41 -21.60 16.32
C ILE A 458 11.87 -20.22 15.95
N VAL A 459 10.89 -19.70 16.71
CA VAL A 459 10.31 -18.37 16.49
C VAL A 459 11.39 -17.29 16.55
N ARG A 460 12.33 -17.36 17.50
CA ARG A 460 13.44 -16.40 17.59
C ARG A 460 14.41 -16.50 16.41
N ALA A 461 14.78 -17.70 16.00
CA ALA A 461 15.73 -17.91 14.92
C ALA A 461 15.13 -17.48 13.56
N ILE A 462 13.89 -17.87 13.29
CA ILE A 462 13.17 -17.48 12.08
C ILE A 462 12.88 -15.97 12.10
N GLY A 463 12.46 -15.43 13.25
CA GLY A 463 12.20 -13.99 13.43
C GLY A 463 13.45 -13.11 13.25
N ALA A 464 14.64 -13.69 13.41
CA ALA A 464 15.94 -13.06 13.19
C ALA A 464 16.58 -13.43 11.82
N SER A 465 15.89 -14.22 11.00
CA SER A 465 16.36 -14.61 9.68
C SER A 465 16.44 -13.39 8.75
N LEU A 466 17.28 -13.48 7.72
CA LEU A 466 17.45 -12.38 6.79
C LEU A 466 16.36 -12.41 5.72
N THR A 467 15.63 -11.31 5.59
CA THR A 467 14.64 -11.12 4.51
C THR A 467 15.27 -10.39 3.34
N THR A 468 15.10 -10.95 2.15
CA THR A 468 15.47 -10.30 0.89
C THR A 468 14.30 -9.44 0.41
N ILE A 469 14.50 -8.13 0.27
CA ILE A 469 13.44 -7.20 -0.13
C ILE A 469 13.89 -6.24 -1.25
N PRO A 470 12.97 -5.76 -2.09
CA PRO A 470 13.29 -4.82 -3.16
C PRO A 470 13.85 -3.47 -2.64
N PRO A 471 14.79 -2.83 -3.36
CA PRO A 471 15.48 -1.63 -2.88
C PRO A 471 14.69 -0.32 -2.92
N SER A 472 13.56 -0.24 -3.64
CA SER A 472 12.84 1.02 -3.90
C SER A 472 12.42 1.77 -2.63
N GLY A 473 11.97 1.06 -1.59
CA GLY A 473 11.63 1.66 -0.30
C GLY A 473 12.82 2.34 0.38
N ALA A 474 13.98 1.68 0.38
CA ALA A 474 15.21 2.25 0.91
C ALA A 474 15.65 3.48 0.10
N MET A 475 15.57 3.38 -1.23
CA MET A 475 15.96 4.45 -2.15
C MET A 475 15.07 5.69 -2.00
N ALA A 476 13.77 5.52 -1.84
CA ALA A 476 12.86 6.62 -1.57
C ALA A 476 13.23 7.36 -0.26
N GLY A 477 13.66 6.62 0.76
CA GLY A 477 14.15 7.19 2.03
C GLY A 477 15.44 7.98 1.82
N ILE A 478 16.40 7.40 1.10
CA ILE A 478 17.67 8.05 0.75
C ILE A 478 17.44 9.32 -0.07
N TYR A 479 16.49 9.34 -1.00
CA TYR A 479 16.14 10.54 -1.75
C TYR A 479 15.63 11.63 -0.80
N ALA A 480 14.71 11.30 0.12
CA ALA A 480 14.21 12.26 1.11
C ALA A 480 15.30 12.80 2.04
N MET A 481 16.19 11.92 2.51
CA MET A 481 17.33 12.30 3.33
C MET A 481 18.31 13.22 2.57
N VAL A 482 18.66 12.89 1.33
CA VAL A 482 19.60 13.70 0.53
C VAL A 482 18.98 15.05 0.20
N ASP A 483 17.71 15.09 -0.19
CA ASP A 483 17.02 16.33 -0.52
C ASP A 483 16.97 17.28 0.67
N SER A 484 16.61 16.78 1.86
CA SER A 484 16.50 17.60 3.08
C SER A 484 17.86 18.09 3.62
N THR A 485 18.95 17.37 3.33
CA THR A 485 20.29 17.71 3.85
C THR A 485 21.19 18.44 2.85
N ARG A 486 20.97 18.23 1.54
CA ARG A 486 21.89 18.63 0.47
C ARG A 486 21.19 19.29 -0.73
N GLY A 487 19.85 19.30 -0.76
CA GLY A 487 19.06 19.75 -1.89
C GLY A 487 18.90 18.71 -2.99
N VAL A 488 17.80 18.81 -3.75
CA VAL A 488 17.41 17.84 -4.80
C VAL A 488 18.41 17.75 -5.96
N TRP A 489 19.25 18.77 -6.16
CA TRP A 489 20.31 18.78 -7.17
C TRP A 489 21.49 17.86 -6.83
N LYS A 490 21.63 17.42 -5.56
CA LYS A 490 22.63 16.42 -5.19
C LYS A 490 22.16 15.02 -5.59
N ALA A 491 22.96 14.35 -6.43
CA ALA A 491 22.77 12.95 -6.77
C ALA A 491 22.62 12.04 -5.52
N PRO A 492 21.59 11.19 -5.42
CA PRO A 492 21.37 10.29 -4.29
C PRO A 492 22.25 9.03 -4.34
N ALA A 493 23.54 9.22 -4.62
CA ALA A 493 24.58 8.18 -4.67
C ALA A 493 25.75 8.54 -3.75
N ASN A 494 26.59 7.54 -3.48
CA ASN A 494 27.62 7.54 -2.46
C ASN A 494 27.04 7.76 -1.04
N VAL A 495 25.88 7.14 -0.79
CA VAL A 495 25.15 7.17 0.49
C VAL A 495 25.00 5.73 0.99
N SER A 496 25.21 5.51 2.29
CA SER A 496 25.04 4.20 2.93
C SER A 496 23.56 3.82 3.05
N VAL A 497 23.24 2.54 2.89
CA VAL A 497 21.89 2.01 3.06
C VAL A 497 21.76 1.39 4.46
N ASN A 498 20.85 1.92 5.27
CA ASN A 498 20.59 1.48 6.63
C ASN A 498 19.61 0.31 6.68
N GLY A 499 19.78 -0.59 7.66
CA GLY A 499 18.91 -1.77 7.83
C GLY A 499 19.20 -2.93 6.88
N VAL A 500 20.33 -2.85 6.16
CA VAL A 500 20.79 -3.85 5.20
C VAL A 500 22.07 -4.49 5.70
N VAL A 501 22.12 -5.81 5.73
CA VAL A 501 23.29 -6.59 6.18
C VAL A 501 24.01 -7.27 5.02
N GLY A 502 23.34 -7.39 3.86
CA GLY A 502 23.89 -8.01 2.67
C GLY A 502 23.14 -7.62 1.42
N LEU A 503 23.68 -8.03 0.29
CA LEU A 503 23.02 -7.91 -1.01
C LEU A 503 22.60 -9.30 -1.45
N ASN A 504 21.51 -9.38 -2.19
CA ASN A 504 21.09 -10.62 -2.80
C ASN A 504 22.17 -11.20 -3.72
N ARG A 505 22.86 -10.30 -4.44
CA ARG A 505 24.01 -10.60 -5.26
C ARG A 505 25.09 -9.56 -5.06
N GLN A 506 26.35 -9.98 -5.04
CA GLN A 506 27.46 -9.02 -5.05
C GLN A 506 27.67 -8.52 -6.48
N ILE A 507 27.76 -7.20 -6.64
CA ILE A 507 28.05 -6.55 -7.93
C ILE A 507 29.47 -6.03 -7.87
N ASP A 508 30.33 -6.54 -8.76
CA ASP A 508 31.70 -6.07 -8.88
C ASP A 508 31.82 -4.83 -9.79
N PHE A 509 33.04 -4.42 -10.14
CA PHE A 509 33.27 -3.26 -10.98
C PHE A 509 32.84 -3.49 -12.44
N PHE A 510 33.11 -4.66 -13.00
CA PHE A 510 32.82 -5.00 -14.41
C PHE A 510 31.33 -5.25 -14.62
N ASP A 511 30.67 -5.83 -13.63
CA ASP A 511 29.21 -5.98 -13.59
C ASP A 511 28.53 -4.61 -13.62
N GLN A 512 28.98 -3.70 -12.75
CA GLN A 512 28.45 -2.35 -12.68
C GLN A 512 28.64 -1.59 -14.00
N GLU A 513 29.79 -1.72 -14.66
CA GLU A 513 30.04 -1.06 -15.95
C GLU A 513 28.96 -1.40 -16.98
N THR A 514 28.62 -2.69 -17.08
CA THR A 514 27.61 -3.20 -18.01
C THR A 514 26.18 -2.78 -17.62
N LEU A 515 25.91 -2.65 -16.32
CA LEU A 515 24.61 -2.19 -15.80
C LEU A 515 24.39 -0.69 -16.01
N ASN A 516 25.46 0.08 -15.84
CA ASN A 516 25.41 1.53 -15.88
C ASN A 516 25.39 2.07 -17.32
N VAL A 517 26.13 1.47 -18.25
CA VAL A 517 26.15 1.83 -19.67
C VAL A 517 25.79 0.62 -20.51
N ASP A 518 24.73 0.74 -21.31
CA ASP A 518 24.37 -0.26 -22.31
C ASP A 518 24.51 0.36 -23.71
N VAL A 519 25.30 -0.29 -24.57
CA VAL A 519 25.56 0.16 -25.94
C VAL A 519 24.42 -0.15 -26.92
N ASN A 520 23.57 -1.12 -26.61
CA ASN A 520 22.47 -1.59 -27.44
C ASN A 520 21.16 -0.92 -27.05
N SER A 521 20.76 -1.04 -25.77
CA SER A 521 19.47 -0.57 -25.28
C SER A 521 19.50 0.91 -24.85
N GLY A 522 20.68 1.42 -24.47
CA GLY A 522 20.88 2.76 -23.92
C GLY A 522 20.29 2.99 -22.54
N LYS A 523 19.86 1.92 -21.84
CA LYS A 523 19.14 1.97 -20.57
C LYS A 523 20.05 1.65 -19.39
N SER A 524 20.14 2.59 -18.45
CA SER A 524 20.94 2.44 -17.24
C SER A 524 20.15 1.79 -16.11
N ILE A 525 20.86 1.00 -15.29
CA ILE A 525 20.40 0.43 -14.03
C ILE A 525 21.41 0.84 -12.95
N ASN A 526 20.93 1.39 -11.84
CA ASN A 526 21.78 1.84 -10.74
C ASN A 526 22.06 0.69 -9.77
N CYS A 527 23.32 0.58 -9.34
CA CYS A 527 23.75 -0.50 -8.47
C CYS A 527 23.85 -0.04 -7.01
N ILE A 528 23.51 -0.93 -6.08
CA ILE A 528 23.90 -0.85 -4.67
C ILE A 528 25.05 -1.85 -4.49
N ARG A 529 26.15 -1.42 -3.88
CA ARG A 529 27.39 -2.20 -3.78
C ARG A 529 27.94 -2.25 -2.36
N ALA A 530 28.54 -3.38 -2.01
CA ALA A 530 29.27 -3.55 -0.76
C ALA A 530 30.69 -3.01 -0.92
N PHE A 531 31.13 -2.15 0.00
CA PHE A 531 32.49 -1.65 0.08
C PHE A 531 33.09 -1.96 1.44
N THR A 532 34.27 -2.58 1.46
CA THR A 532 35.02 -2.84 2.69
C THR A 532 35.25 -1.54 3.45
N GLY A 533 34.85 -1.50 4.73
CA GLY A 533 34.97 -0.32 5.60
C GLY A 533 33.92 0.78 5.40
N ARG A 534 33.03 0.68 4.39
CA ARG A 534 31.95 1.65 4.15
C ARG A 534 30.54 1.04 4.14
N GLY A 535 30.43 -0.29 4.18
CA GLY A 535 29.16 -1.01 4.18
C GLY A 535 28.48 -1.02 2.81
N MET A 536 27.14 -1.06 2.81
CA MET A 536 26.33 -1.08 1.59
C MET A 536 26.08 0.34 1.13
N MET A 537 26.47 0.67 -0.10
CA MET A 537 26.45 2.01 -0.66
C MET A 537 25.61 2.05 -1.93
N VAL A 538 24.75 3.06 -2.06
CA VAL A 538 24.15 3.39 -3.37
C VAL A 538 25.24 3.92 -4.28
N TRP A 539 25.40 3.30 -5.45
CA TRP A 539 26.53 3.54 -6.35
C TRP A 539 26.10 3.82 -7.80
N GLY A 540 24.94 4.45 -7.97
CA GLY A 540 24.43 4.96 -9.25
C GLY A 540 23.34 6.02 -9.05
N ALA A 541 23.27 6.99 -9.96
CA ALA A 541 22.29 8.09 -9.93
C ALA A 541 21.79 8.48 -11.34
N ARG A 542 21.73 7.50 -12.25
CA ARG A 542 21.21 7.69 -13.60
C ARG A 542 19.69 7.47 -13.64
N THR A 543 19.04 8.15 -14.59
CA THR A 543 17.69 7.78 -15.02
C THR A 543 17.76 6.55 -15.91
N LEU A 544 16.61 6.03 -16.38
CA LEU A 544 16.61 5.00 -17.42
C LEU A 544 17.14 5.52 -18.76
N ALA A 545 17.17 6.84 -18.98
CA ALA A 545 17.72 7.47 -20.17
C ALA A 545 19.25 7.62 -20.07
N GLY A 546 19.95 6.48 -19.92
CA GLY A 546 21.38 6.43 -19.61
C GLY A 546 22.28 7.11 -20.64
N ASN A 547 21.99 6.91 -21.92
CA ASN A 547 22.78 7.46 -23.02
C ASN A 547 22.34 8.87 -23.45
N ASP A 548 21.28 9.41 -22.85
CA ASP A 548 20.86 10.79 -23.08
C ASP A 548 21.91 11.76 -22.50
N ASN A 549 22.16 12.89 -23.16
CA ASN A 549 23.14 13.88 -22.68
C ASN A 549 22.51 14.98 -21.80
N GLU A 550 21.20 15.15 -21.87
CA GLU A 550 20.41 16.11 -21.11
C GLU A 550 19.84 15.47 -19.84
N TRP A 551 19.19 14.31 -19.99
CA TRP A 551 18.40 13.67 -18.93
C TRP A 551 19.05 12.46 -18.26
N ARG A 552 20.38 12.30 -18.41
CA ARG A 552 21.13 11.16 -17.86
C ARG A 552 20.94 10.96 -16.36
N TYR A 553 20.91 12.05 -15.58
CA TYR A 553 21.03 11.99 -14.12
C TYR A 553 19.70 12.29 -13.43
N ILE A 554 19.39 11.51 -12.41
CA ILE A 554 18.12 11.64 -11.68
C ILE A 554 18.03 12.96 -10.92
N SER A 555 19.12 13.47 -10.36
CA SER A 555 19.13 14.76 -9.67
C SER A 555 18.82 15.93 -10.61
N VAL A 556 19.28 15.87 -11.86
CA VAL A 556 18.96 16.88 -12.88
C VAL A 556 17.46 16.84 -13.19
N ARG A 557 16.90 15.67 -13.53
CA ARG A 557 15.46 15.57 -13.84
C ARG A 557 14.58 15.98 -12.65
N ARG A 558 14.91 15.55 -11.43
CA ARG A 558 14.15 15.90 -10.22
C ARG A 558 14.24 17.40 -9.90
N PHE A 559 15.40 18.03 -10.10
CA PHE A 559 15.52 19.48 -9.96
C PHE A 559 14.63 20.22 -10.96
N PHE A 560 14.63 19.80 -12.24
CA PHE A 560 13.72 20.39 -13.24
C PHE A 560 12.24 20.22 -12.86
N ASN A 561 11.81 19.03 -12.42
CA ASN A 561 10.44 18.82 -11.95
C ASN A 561 10.07 19.78 -10.80
N MET A 562 10.96 19.96 -9.82
CA MET A 562 10.73 20.89 -8.70
C MET A 562 10.60 22.33 -9.17
N VAL A 563 11.45 22.79 -10.08
CA VAL A 563 11.40 24.17 -10.59
C VAL A 563 10.15 24.39 -11.45
N GLU A 564 9.86 23.46 -12.37
CA GLU A 564 8.68 23.50 -13.24
C GLU A 564 7.39 23.61 -12.40
N GLU A 565 7.25 22.78 -11.38
CA GLU A 565 6.05 22.76 -10.52
C GLU A 565 5.97 23.98 -9.58
N SER A 566 7.10 24.42 -9.01
CA SER A 566 7.16 25.62 -8.17
C SER A 566 6.77 26.88 -8.95
N VAL A 567 7.31 27.04 -10.17
CA VAL A 567 7.02 28.18 -11.04
C VAL A 567 5.56 28.15 -11.48
N LYS A 568 5.05 26.98 -11.89
CA LYS A 568 3.64 26.81 -12.30
C LYS A 568 2.66 27.22 -11.19
N LYS A 569 2.86 26.72 -9.96
CA LYS A 569 2.02 27.11 -8.82
C LYS A 569 2.11 28.60 -8.49
N SER A 570 3.33 29.15 -8.53
CA SER A 570 3.56 30.55 -8.13
C SER A 570 3.15 31.57 -9.19
N THR A 571 2.99 31.16 -10.44
CA THR A 571 2.51 32.00 -11.56
C THR A 571 0.99 31.97 -11.73
N TYR A 572 0.26 31.18 -10.93
CA TYR A 572 -1.19 31.01 -11.07
C TYR A 572 -1.97 32.31 -10.90
N TRP A 573 -1.50 33.24 -10.06
CA TRP A 573 -2.15 34.55 -9.88
C TRP A 573 -2.19 35.39 -11.17
N ALA A 574 -1.28 35.14 -12.12
CA ALA A 574 -1.23 35.88 -13.38
C ALA A 574 -2.32 35.44 -14.38
N VAL A 575 -3.02 34.33 -14.10
CA VAL A 575 -4.15 33.87 -14.92
C VAL A 575 -5.31 34.85 -14.76
N PHE A 576 -5.85 35.34 -15.88
CA PHE A 576 -6.89 36.39 -15.95
C PHE A 576 -6.46 37.80 -15.53
N GLU A 577 -5.18 38.05 -15.27
CA GLU A 577 -4.65 39.41 -15.18
C GLU A 577 -4.56 40.07 -16.57
N PRO A 578 -4.53 41.41 -16.66
CA PRO A 578 -4.26 42.11 -17.91
C PRO A 578 -2.97 41.59 -18.57
N ASN A 579 -3.06 41.11 -19.82
CA ASN A 579 -1.92 40.59 -20.58
C ASN A 579 -1.07 41.75 -21.15
N ASP A 580 -0.37 42.45 -20.26
CA ASP A 580 0.46 43.61 -20.57
C ASP A 580 1.91 43.45 -20.07
N ALA A 581 2.76 44.41 -20.44
CA ALA A 581 4.17 44.41 -20.06
C ALA A 581 4.40 44.42 -18.55
N ASN A 582 3.49 44.98 -17.74
CA ASN A 582 3.65 45.01 -16.29
C ASN A 582 3.50 43.61 -15.71
N THR A 583 2.50 42.86 -16.17
CA THR A 583 2.30 41.45 -15.77
C THR A 583 3.51 40.60 -16.16
N TRP A 584 4.02 40.76 -17.39
CA TRP A 584 5.18 40.02 -17.87
C TRP A 584 6.44 40.27 -17.02
N ILE A 585 6.72 41.53 -16.69
CA ILE A 585 7.89 41.91 -15.88
C ILE A 585 7.77 41.35 -14.46
N LYS A 586 6.58 41.35 -13.86
CA LYS A 586 6.35 40.75 -12.53
C LYS A 586 6.62 39.25 -12.53
N VAL A 587 6.09 38.51 -13.51
CA VAL A 587 6.31 37.07 -13.67
C VAL A 587 7.79 36.77 -13.89
N LYS A 588 8.45 37.53 -14.77
CA LYS A 588 9.89 37.40 -15.01
C LYS A 588 10.71 37.60 -13.75
N ALA A 589 10.50 38.72 -13.05
CA ALA A 589 11.26 39.06 -11.86
C ALA A 589 11.07 38.01 -10.75
N MET A 590 9.86 37.49 -10.58
CA MET A 590 9.57 36.40 -9.64
C MET A 590 10.41 35.15 -9.94
N ILE A 591 10.45 34.70 -11.20
CA ILE A 591 11.20 33.51 -11.62
C ILE A 591 12.70 33.75 -11.50
N GLU A 592 13.21 34.92 -11.94
CA GLU A 592 14.63 35.27 -11.84
C GLU A 592 15.11 35.31 -10.39
N ASN A 593 14.32 35.86 -9.48
CA ASN A 593 14.63 35.88 -8.05
C ASN A 593 14.74 34.46 -7.49
N PHE A 594 13.79 33.58 -7.82
CA PHE A 594 13.82 32.19 -7.39
C PHE A 594 15.06 31.44 -7.89
N LEU A 595 15.35 31.52 -9.19
CA LEU A 595 16.53 30.87 -9.78
C LEU A 595 17.84 31.46 -9.24
N THR A 596 17.86 32.74 -8.87
CA THR A 596 19.00 33.36 -8.19
C THR A 596 19.24 32.73 -6.82
N LEU A 597 18.19 32.42 -6.06
CA LEU A 597 18.33 31.70 -4.79
C LEU A 597 18.89 30.29 -5.00
N GLN A 598 18.34 29.54 -5.97
CA GLN A 598 18.85 28.21 -6.31
C GLN A 598 20.32 28.23 -6.78
N TRP A 599 20.72 29.26 -7.53
CA TRP A 599 22.12 29.46 -7.92
C TRP A 599 23.02 29.74 -6.71
N ARG A 600 22.57 30.58 -5.77
CA ARG A 600 23.31 30.86 -4.52
C ARG A 600 23.48 29.62 -3.65
N ASP A 601 22.50 28.72 -3.66
CA ASP A 601 22.55 27.43 -2.96
C ASP A 601 23.43 26.38 -3.68
N GLY A 602 23.95 26.72 -4.86
CA GLY A 602 24.85 25.87 -5.64
C GLY A 602 24.15 24.84 -6.51
N ALA A 603 22.84 24.97 -6.74
CA ALA A 603 22.07 24.07 -7.59
C ALA A 603 22.34 24.28 -9.09
N LEU A 604 22.67 25.52 -9.47
CA LEU A 604 22.92 25.94 -10.84
C LEU A 604 24.42 26.24 -11.07
N GLN A 605 24.95 25.79 -12.20
CA GLN A 605 26.33 26.00 -12.61
C GLN A 605 26.49 27.31 -13.38
N GLY A 606 27.49 28.11 -13.01
CA GLY A 606 27.88 29.33 -13.73
C GLY A 606 28.55 30.30 -12.78
N ALA A 607 29.56 31.04 -13.24
CA ALA A 607 30.23 32.04 -12.41
C ALA A 607 29.34 33.28 -12.15
N THR A 608 28.32 33.48 -12.99
CA THR A 608 27.32 34.54 -12.86
C THR A 608 25.92 33.97 -13.10
N THR A 609 24.89 34.64 -12.57
CA THR A 609 23.49 34.24 -12.79
C THR A 609 23.13 34.15 -14.27
N LYS A 610 23.65 35.06 -15.11
CA LYS A 610 23.42 35.06 -16.57
C LYS A 610 24.01 33.84 -17.32
N GLN A 611 25.03 33.20 -16.75
CA GLN A 611 25.57 31.94 -17.28
C GLN A 611 24.78 30.74 -16.76
N ALA A 612 24.17 30.87 -15.58
CA ALA A 612 23.47 29.79 -14.89
C ALA A 612 22.03 29.61 -15.36
N PHE A 613 21.33 30.70 -15.68
CA PHE A 613 19.96 30.65 -16.18
C PHE A 613 19.59 31.89 -17.00
N PHE A 614 18.48 31.79 -17.74
CA PHE A 614 17.82 32.92 -18.38
C PHE A 614 16.30 32.80 -18.27
N VAL A 615 15.62 33.95 -18.24
CA VAL A 615 14.16 34.06 -18.27
C VAL A 615 13.77 35.12 -19.31
N ASN A 616 13.16 34.68 -20.40
CA ASN A 616 12.70 35.57 -21.47
C ASN A 616 11.17 35.63 -21.47
N VAL A 617 10.63 36.84 -21.56
CA VAL A 617 9.21 37.10 -21.79
C VAL A 617 9.07 38.48 -22.44
N GLY A 618 8.27 38.57 -23.50
CA GLY A 618 7.90 39.86 -24.09
C GLY A 618 7.52 39.79 -25.56
N LEU A 619 6.83 40.84 -26.03
CA LEU A 619 6.48 41.02 -27.44
C LEU A 619 7.74 41.18 -28.30
N GLY A 620 7.85 40.37 -29.36
CA GLY A 620 9.03 40.33 -30.22
C GLY A 620 10.23 39.59 -29.64
N THR A 621 10.11 39.04 -28.42
CA THR A 621 11.11 38.16 -27.80
C THR A 621 10.61 36.73 -27.77
N THR A 622 9.52 36.46 -27.03
CA THR A 622 8.90 35.13 -26.91
C THR A 622 7.49 35.07 -27.47
N MET A 623 6.84 36.23 -27.65
CA MET A 623 5.46 36.34 -28.10
C MET A 623 5.33 37.21 -29.35
N THR A 624 4.39 36.86 -30.21
CA THR A 624 3.93 37.68 -31.34
C THR A 624 2.70 38.51 -30.94
N ALA A 625 2.30 39.45 -31.80
CA ALA A 625 1.05 40.17 -31.59
C ALA A 625 -0.18 39.24 -31.60
N MET A 626 -0.12 38.15 -32.38
CA MET A 626 -1.19 37.15 -32.43
C MET A 626 -1.29 36.39 -31.10
N ASP A 627 -0.17 36.01 -30.49
CA ASP A 627 -0.16 35.32 -29.19
C ASP A 627 -0.87 36.18 -28.12
N ILE A 628 -0.64 37.49 -28.12
CA ILE A 628 -1.29 38.42 -27.18
C ILE A 628 -2.79 38.50 -27.45
N LEU A 629 -3.21 38.61 -28.72
CA LEU A 629 -4.62 38.64 -29.11
C LEU A 629 -5.36 37.34 -28.77
N GLU A 630 -4.67 36.21 -28.82
CA GLU A 630 -5.17 34.91 -28.38
C GLU A 630 -5.09 34.71 -26.86
N GLY A 631 -4.63 35.72 -26.11
CA GLY A 631 -4.55 35.69 -24.64
C GLY A 631 -3.42 34.81 -24.09
N ARG A 632 -2.39 34.50 -24.89
CA ARG A 632 -1.24 33.69 -24.47
C ARG A 632 -0.14 34.57 -23.88
N MET A 633 0.47 34.07 -22.82
CA MET A 633 1.73 34.60 -22.27
C MET A 633 2.78 33.50 -22.31
N ILE A 634 3.84 33.67 -23.10
CA ILE A 634 4.90 32.66 -23.30
C ILE A 634 6.16 33.11 -22.56
N VAL A 635 6.56 32.33 -21.55
CA VAL A 635 7.80 32.53 -20.79
C VAL A 635 8.77 31.41 -21.13
N GLU A 636 9.96 31.76 -21.58
CA GLU A 636 11.03 30.83 -21.89
C GLU A 636 12.06 30.85 -20.75
N ILE A 637 12.33 29.67 -20.18
CA ILE A 637 13.22 29.52 -19.01
C ILE A 637 14.27 28.47 -19.36
N GLY A 638 15.55 28.85 -19.26
CA GLY A 638 16.67 27.91 -19.38
C GLY A 638 17.51 27.91 -18.12
N MET A 639 18.00 26.74 -17.71
CA MET A 639 18.81 26.57 -16.49
C MET A 639 19.93 25.53 -16.68
N ALA A 640 21.10 25.81 -16.14
CA ALA A 640 22.27 24.94 -16.17
C ALA A 640 22.44 24.23 -14.82
N VAL A 641 21.75 23.11 -14.62
CA VAL A 641 21.80 22.36 -13.34
C VAL A 641 23.15 21.67 -13.17
N VAL A 642 23.69 21.67 -11.95
CA VAL A 642 24.94 20.99 -11.63
C VAL A 642 24.83 19.48 -11.90
N ARG A 643 25.84 18.94 -12.59
CA ARG A 643 25.97 17.51 -12.89
C ARG A 643 26.93 16.84 -11.91
N PRO A 644 26.66 15.59 -11.48
CA PRO A 644 27.58 14.85 -10.62
C PRO A 644 28.85 14.44 -11.38
N ALA A 645 29.99 14.46 -10.68
CA ALA A 645 31.22 13.84 -11.17
C ALA A 645 31.13 12.32 -10.96
N GLU A 646 30.86 11.58 -12.04
CA GLU A 646 30.72 10.11 -12.00
C GLU A 646 32.07 9.37 -12.11
N PHE A 647 33.03 9.94 -12.84
CA PHE A 647 34.35 9.34 -13.08
C PHE A 647 35.48 10.26 -12.61
N ILE A 648 36.44 9.70 -11.88
CA ILE A 648 37.69 10.38 -11.49
C ILE A 648 38.84 9.58 -12.09
N ILE A 649 39.55 10.17 -13.06
CA ILE A 649 40.69 9.53 -13.74
C ILE A 649 41.98 10.11 -13.18
N LEU A 650 42.70 9.33 -12.37
CA LEU A 650 44.02 9.70 -11.85
C LEU A 650 45.09 9.23 -12.85
N ARG A 651 45.91 10.17 -13.35
CA ARG A 651 47.02 9.88 -14.25
C ARG A 651 48.33 10.11 -13.50
N PHE A 652 49.06 9.03 -13.26
CA PHE A 652 50.38 9.09 -12.63
C PHE A 652 51.47 9.10 -13.71
N SER A 653 52.44 9.99 -13.59
CA SER A 653 53.66 9.98 -14.40
C SER A 653 54.88 9.99 -13.48
N HIS A 654 55.89 9.21 -13.84
CA HIS A 654 57.18 9.25 -13.14
C HIS A 654 57.98 10.44 -13.67
N LYS A 655 58.25 11.43 -12.80
CA LYS A 655 59.12 12.56 -13.13
C LYS A 655 60.57 12.21 -12.77
N MET A 656 61.46 12.22 -13.76
CA MET A 656 62.90 12.09 -13.52
C MET A 656 63.44 13.34 -12.79
N PRO A 657 64.47 13.22 -11.93
CA PRO A 657 65.12 14.37 -11.30
C PRO A 657 65.66 15.32 -12.39
N GLU A 658 65.33 16.61 -12.27
CA GLU A 658 65.97 17.65 -13.08
C GLU A 658 67.39 17.84 -12.54
N ALA A 659 68.39 17.66 -13.41
CA ALA A 659 69.82 17.76 -13.09
C ALA A 659 70.28 19.21 -12.91
#